data_AF-A0A2N2KST7-F1
#
_entry.id   AF-A0A2N2KST7-F1
#
_cell.length_a   1.000
_cell.length_b   1.000
_cell.length_c   1.000
_cell.angle_alpha   90.00
_cell.angle_beta   90.00
_cell.angle_gamma   90.00
#
_symmetry.space_group_name_H-M   'P 1'
#
loop_
_entity.id
_entity.type
_entity.pdbx_description
1 polymer ?
#
loop_
_entity_poly.entity_id
_entity_poly.type
_entity_poly.pdbx_seq_one_letter_code
_entity_poly.pdbx_strand_id
1 'polypeptide(L)'
;TGTHRLYVRTQNSDSDWGIPQSKMFVVQELSPNEPPPSITAFRWYLDQNSSTAVTQTVSNISASVCDTLDIPLAGLSTGTHLVRIQALNANGQWGIPQSLCFDFVPINHPPVIDLPTTLTVNQNESLQIDVAPYISDPDNDELYISVLGNNYINTTINGTIVTLKPQQNWTGLEQLTFIVNDYVYSPSRDAASDVVSVTVTNPLIVDFETNSQLNNNVVAGDPQTAITFSATANFIVTSFAWDLDNDGTLDSVLPSPTYTYPNIGMVSVKLVASDGIHVTTVIKDGYIYVHPGIVVPPAVLNQNIVWTEVGGPYNITGEVLLSSGYSLTIEPNAQVNMLVDSLLVINGSINASEANFTAYGANGWGGLQLNPSASNSTISGISVVGAATGIIVNGCNPSISGVTLHGSSADRTPTVGIVISGQAQPTISNIQMTNFNTGIKALNTDAGSITLHLSGLEISRGSTPPAASDCGITCVGNYNLEVDNAIVENYTTGIVINGQNPARARARLTNVRVIKTESSTRDLCTAIAINNITNVYVHADSLVGFSTGVSVTNTSATPTSIEIAASYISKNAVPNGTDFGVKLSGECIGSIDSLFVNNYFCGIETNGNQQLSIYGNTFSNCCTAYKVNQSSTSTNFHCNIGFRNSHYVSIPSLSAIICNAVTNLDISNNTFSGYLCYLSAVSLSVISMAQNIFHNSLPISSPILLTTSTLSATYNNINKLNGVYPGTGNINEASLFENELLGDYSLNVFSPCIDAGNPANPPDPDGSIQDMGALTFDWTTAPLIAAYVCDTVSGQHPLTVQFTDKSTRNSISWSWDLDGDGLVDSTEQNPSHIYGNPGAYSASLTVSDGLRFDTYTMEGYINVGNTAPVVSLPLPDLNLPEDFGQYQISLDNHFSDINSNPLEYSFSLDSNLVSATINQDVLTINSLADMNGAVNITVTASDGFRGVKRDASSRNANLRLSVSDTFTLTITPVNDLPILLSYAPADTLITIDAIQTIQFSIVVVDIDSQLNYAWYLNNVTQPANSNEFTHQFASSGTYHIHVAVNDGNGGLVEQNWTVQSSVDNEDAIESASVTKLWNNYPNPFSAYTTIRYSLKSTGIAKVEVYNMRGQFVRSLYSDIAKSGMNSLVWDGRDQQGNKTADGLYLIKLVTPDGTFVAKLLKLKS
;
A
#
# COMPACT_ATOMS: atom_id res chain seq x y z
N THR A 1 26.50 96.64 108.63
CA THR A 1 25.23 95.91 108.85
C THR A 1 24.07 96.66 108.29
N GLY A 2 23.07 95.94 107.82
CA GLY A 2 21.91 96.54 107.16
C GLY A 2 21.52 95.83 105.89
N THR A 3 20.48 96.36 105.25
CA THR A 3 19.84 95.78 104.08
C THR A 3 20.54 96.22 102.80
N HIS A 4 21.06 95.27 102.03
CA HIS A 4 21.65 95.43 100.71
C HIS A 4 20.67 94.98 99.62
N ARG A 5 20.81 95.52 98.40
CA ARG A 5 20.00 95.12 97.23
C ARG A 5 20.91 94.62 96.12
N LEU A 6 20.63 93.43 95.61
CA LEU A 6 21.26 92.88 94.40
C LEU A 6 20.37 93.16 93.19
N TYR A 7 20.96 93.58 92.06
CA TYR A 7 20.29 93.72 90.77
C TYR A 7 20.94 92.76 89.76
N VAL A 8 20.15 92.06 88.94
CA VAL A 8 20.61 91.14 87.88
C VAL A 8 19.79 91.36 86.61
N ARG A 9 20.44 91.42 85.45
CA ARG A 9 19.83 91.36 84.11
C ARG A 9 20.65 90.45 83.21
N THR A 10 20.01 89.90 82.18
CA THR A 10 20.65 89.07 81.14
C THR A 10 20.66 89.81 79.80
N GLN A 11 21.61 89.50 78.91
CA GLN A 11 21.69 90.01 77.54
C GLN A 11 21.60 88.82 76.59
N ASN A 12 20.83 88.90 75.49
CA ASN A 12 20.82 87.83 74.48
C ASN A 12 22.03 87.96 73.51
N SER A 13 22.19 86.99 72.61
CA SER A 13 23.26 86.96 71.60
C SER A 13 23.26 88.18 70.66
N ASP A 14 22.11 88.82 70.48
CA ASP A 14 21.94 90.03 69.66
C ASP A 14 22.29 91.31 70.43
N SER A 15 22.84 91.18 71.64
CA SER A 15 23.24 92.28 72.52
C SER A 15 22.09 93.09 73.13
N ASP A 16 20.86 92.57 73.16
CA ASP A 16 19.73 93.22 73.82
C ASP A 16 19.64 92.82 75.29
N TRP A 17 19.64 93.82 76.19
CA TRP A 17 19.53 93.60 77.63
C TRP A 17 18.07 93.45 78.08
N GLY A 18 17.79 92.37 78.80
CA GLY A 18 16.55 92.16 79.53
C GLY A 18 16.37 93.11 80.71
N ILE A 19 15.13 93.18 81.21
CA ILE A 19 14.76 94.08 82.32
C ILE A 19 15.48 93.65 83.61
N PRO A 20 16.21 94.55 84.31
CA PRO A 20 16.90 94.19 85.54
C PRO A 20 15.93 93.85 86.67
N GLN A 21 16.15 92.68 87.28
CA GLN A 21 15.44 92.22 88.47
C GLN A 21 16.27 92.50 89.73
N SER A 22 15.62 92.91 90.81
CA SER A 22 16.31 93.27 92.06
C SER A 22 15.75 92.55 93.28
N LYS A 23 16.62 92.21 94.25
CA LYS A 23 16.23 91.55 95.51
C LYS A 23 17.02 92.09 96.70
N MET A 24 16.32 92.37 97.81
CA MET A 24 16.91 92.85 99.06
C MET A 24 17.35 91.69 99.97
N PHE A 25 18.46 91.84 100.69
CA PHE A 25 18.90 90.94 101.76
C PHE A 25 19.64 91.71 102.88
N VAL A 26 19.66 91.21 104.12
CA VAL A 26 20.25 91.92 105.29
C VAL A 26 21.52 91.22 105.76
N VAL A 27 22.57 91.99 106.10
CA VAL A 27 23.83 91.50 106.68
C VAL A 27 23.88 91.83 108.20
N GLN A 28 24.16 90.80 109.03
CA GLN A 28 24.02 90.76 110.51
C GLN A 28 25.17 91.42 111.31
N GLU A 29 24.93 91.86 112.56
CA GLU A 29 25.85 92.71 113.37
C GLU A 29 27.16 92.04 113.80
N LEU A 30 28.26 92.63 113.31
CA LEU A 30 29.62 92.52 113.85
C LEU A 30 29.73 93.41 115.10
N SER A 31 30.48 92.95 116.09
CA SER A 31 30.79 93.68 117.33
C SER A 31 31.18 95.14 117.02
N PRO A 32 30.74 96.16 117.78
CA PRO A 32 30.62 97.57 117.32
C PRO A 32 31.87 98.29 116.79
N ASN A 33 33.05 97.66 116.79
CA ASN A 33 34.31 98.24 116.33
C ASN A 33 35.04 97.41 115.25
N GLU A 34 34.39 96.43 114.59
CA GLU A 34 34.96 95.73 113.42
C GLU A 34 34.36 96.23 112.08
N PRO A 35 35.17 96.62 111.07
CA PRO A 35 34.67 97.05 109.76
C PRO A 35 34.05 95.88 108.94
N PRO A 36 33.07 96.16 108.06
CA PRO A 36 32.40 95.11 107.27
C PRO A 36 33.37 94.40 106.32
N PRO A 37 33.30 93.06 106.18
CA PRO A 37 34.26 92.30 105.40
C PRO A 37 34.05 92.53 103.89
N SER A 38 35.13 92.83 103.17
CA SER A 38 35.11 93.01 101.71
C SER A 38 34.79 91.72 100.97
N ILE A 39 34.09 91.79 99.85
CA ILE A 39 33.76 90.66 98.98
C ILE A 39 34.92 90.42 98.02
N THR A 40 35.37 89.17 97.88
CA THR A 40 36.54 88.77 97.07
C THR A 40 36.20 87.96 95.84
N ALA A 41 35.06 87.25 95.81
CA ALA A 41 34.61 86.48 94.66
C ALA A 41 33.08 86.28 94.67
N PHE A 42 32.51 85.97 93.52
CA PHE A 42 31.17 85.38 93.38
C PHE A 42 31.28 83.94 92.90
N ARG A 43 30.28 83.11 93.19
CA ARG A 43 30.09 81.82 92.52
C ARG A 43 28.65 81.61 92.11
N TRP A 44 28.41 80.89 91.03
CA TRP A 44 27.06 80.62 90.53
C TRP A 44 26.88 79.19 90.01
N TYR A 45 25.64 78.68 89.98
CA TYR A 45 25.26 77.37 89.44
C TYR A 45 23.80 77.33 88.97
N LEU A 46 23.49 76.50 87.97
CA LEU A 46 22.15 76.34 87.39
C LEU A 46 21.43 75.08 87.91
N ASP A 47 20.11 75.19 88.07
CA ASP A 47 19.10 74.23 88.50
C ASP A 47 19.31 73.49 89.82
N GLN A 48 20.45 72.83 90.10
CA GLN A 48 20.86 72.31 91.43
C GLN A 48 22.39 72.05 91.57
N ASN A 49 22.82 71.91 92.83
CA ASN A 49 24.14 71.55 93.41
C ASN A 49 25.30 72.58 93.30
N SER A 50 25.67 73.16 94.45
CA SER A 50 26.78 74.13 94.59
C SER A 50 28.18 73.56 94.33
N SER A 51 28.30 72.25 94.13
CA SER A 51 29.58 71.56 93.91
C SER A 51 30.16 71.79 92.50
N THR A 52 29.32 72.15 91.53
CA THR A 52 29.71 72.55 90.16
C THR A 52 29.69 74.07 89.98
N ALA A 53 29.63 74.83 91.08
CA ALA A 53 29.53 76.27 91.01
C ALA A 53 30.81 76.90 90.44
N VAL A 54 30.66 77.70 89.40
CA VAL A 54 31.75 78.45 88.79
C VAL A 54 32.04 79.65 89.67
N THR A 55 33.27 79.75 90.18
CA THR A 55 33.71 80.87 91.02
C THR A 55 34.51 81.87 90.19
N GLN A 56 34.12 83.14 90.26
CA GLN A 56 34.76 84.27 89.60
C GLN A 56 35.17 85.28 90.67
N THR A 57 36.47 85.60 90.75
CA THR A 57 36.96 86.68 91.61
C THR A 57 36.42 88.02 91.18
N VAL A 58 36.09 88.89 92.15
CA VAL A 58 35.52 90.20 91.84
C VAL A 58 36.58 91.17 91.33
N SER A 59 36.18 92.02 90.38
CA SER A 59 37.05 93.01 89.73
C SER A 59 37.66 94.04 90.70
N ASN A 60 36.99 94.35 91.82
CA ASN A 60 37.54 95.18 92.89
C ASN A 60 37.05 94.72 94.27
N ILE A 61 37.97 94.27 95.13
CA ILE A 61 37.66 93.77 96.48
C ILE A 61 37.19 94.93 97.37
N SER A 62 35.91 95.00 97.65
CA SER A 62 35.32 95.99 98.57
C SER A 62 34.05 95.45 99.22
N ALA A 63 33.50 96.17 100.20
CA ALA A 63 32.23 95.79 100.83
C ALA A 63 31.01 95.83 99.88
N SER A 64 31.14 96.39 98.67
CA SER A 64 30.09 96.43 97.65
C SER A 64 30.68 96.32 96.24
N VAL A 65 30.32 95.26 95.50
CA VAL A 65 30.86 94.97 94.17
C VAL A 65 29.75 95.00 93.12
N CYS A 66 30.04 95.59 91.96
CA CYS A 66 29.22 95.48 90.75
C CYS A 66 30.07 94.80 89.66
N ASP A 67 29.74 93.56 89.31
CA ASP A 67 30.46 92.75 88.31
C ASP A 67 29.47 91.99 87.42
N THR A 68 29.92 91.59 86.23
CA THR A 68 29.12 90.81 85.27
C THR A 68 29.49 89.33 85.34
N LEU A 69 28.49 88.44 85.30
CA LEU A 69 28.65 86.98 85.33
C LEU A 69 28.07 86.37 84.05
N ASP A 70 28.93 85.73 83.26
CA ASP A 70 28.55 85.06 82.01
C ASP A 70 28.14 83.61 82.29
N ILE A 71 26.87 83.29 82.05
CA ILE A 71 26.26 81.98 82.34
C ILE A 71 25.88 81.29 81.03
N PRO A 72 26.63 80.27 80.56
CA PRO A 72 26.34 79.56 79.31
C PRO A 72 25.01 78.79 79.39
N LEU A 73 24.19 78.93 78.34
CA LEU A 73 22.87 78.31 78.19
C LEU A 73 22.88 77.02 77.34
N ALA A 74 24.03 76.65 76.79
CA ALA A 74 24.18 75.48 75.92
C ALA A 74 23.86 74.18 76.69
N GLY A 75 23.03 73.32 76.09
CA GLY A 75 22.62 72.03 76.66
C GLY A 75 21.39 72.08 77.59
N LEU A 76 20.76 73.25 77.78
CA LEU A 76 19.51 73.35 78.51
C LEU A 76 18.34 72.80 77.69
N SER A 77 17.46 72.04 78.34
CA SER A 77 16.21 71.57 77.75
C SER A 77 15.24 72.73 77.53
N THR A 78 14.25 72.55 76.65
CA THR A 78 13.17 73.54 76.52
C THR A 78 12.35 73.61 77.82
N GLY A 79 12.18 74.79 78.42
CA GLY A 79 11.42 74.99 79.66
C GLY A 79 12.02 76.02 80.62
N THR A 80 11.48 76.10 81.86
CA THR A 80 11.92 77.02 82.92
C THR A 80 13.13 76.48 83.69
N HIS A 81 14.22 77.26 83.76
CA HIS A 81 15.48 77.00 84.46
C HIS A 81 15.76 78.04 85.56
N LEU A 82 16.61 77.69 86.54
CA LEU A 82 16.90 78.48 87.75
C LEU A 82 18.41 78.69 87.97
N VAL A 83 18.90 79.93 88.04
CA VAL A 83 20.28 80.27 88.42
C VAL A 83 20.40 80.62 89.90
N ARG A 84 21.45 80.15 90.58
CA ARG A 84 21.80 80.51 91.97
C ARG A 84 23.18 81.15 92.10
N ILE A 85 23.34 82.20 92.91
CA ILE A 85 24.59 82.98 93.07
C ILE A 85 24.94 83.23 94.56
N GLN A 86 26.22 83.14 94.93
CA GLN A 86 26.80 83.43 96.27
C GLN A 86 28.02 84.35 96.19
N ALA A 87 28.34 85.08 97.26
CA ALA A 87 29.52 85.94 97.37
C ALA A 87 30.47 85.43 98.48
N LEU A 88 31.79 85.46 98.24
CA LEU A 88 32.86 85.10 99.18
C LEU A 88 33.37 86.37 99.85
N ASN A 89 33.47 86.37 101.18
CA ASN A 89 34.08 87.48 101.90
C ASN A 89 35.62 87.30 102.05
N ALA A 90 36.31 88.37 102.44
CA ALA A 90 37.77 88.40 102.61
C ALA A 90 38.29 87.43 103.68
N ASN A 91 37.43 86.94 104.57
CA ASN A 91 37.76 85.92 105.57
C ASN A 91 37.59 84.48 105.02
N GLY A 92 37.33 84.33 103.71
CA GLY A 92 37.20 83.04 103.03
C GLY A 92 35.86 82.33 103.26
N GLN A 93 34.82 83.03 103.76
CA GLN A 93 33.50 82.45 104.00
C GLN A 93 32.49 82.86 102.92
N TRP A 94 31.79 81.88 102.34
CA TRP A 94 30.73 82.09 101.36
C TRP A 94 29.41 82.48 102.04
N GLY A 95 28.76 83.52 101.53
CA GLY A 95 27.40 83.92 101.92
C GLY A 95 26.32 82.94 101.46
N ILE A 96 25.07 83.18 101.85
CA ILE A 96 23.92 82.29 101.54
C ILE A 96 23.49 82.47 100.06
N PRO A 97 23.17 81.39 99.29
CA PRO A 97 22.83 81.49 97.86
C PRO A 97 21.50 82.19 97.60
N GLN A 98 21.44 83.01 96.55
CA GLN A 98 20.21 83.62 96.01
C GLN A 98 19.85 83.01 94.66
N SER A 99 18.56 82.77 94.37
CA SER A 99 18.07 82.08 93.16
C SER A 99 17.13 82.93 92.29
N LEU A 100 17.14 82.74 90.95
CA LEU A 100 16.33 83.45 89.94
C LEU A 100 15.97 82.53 88.73
N CYS A 101 14.74 82.58 88.18
CA CYS A 101 14.29 81.70 87.07
C CYS A 101 14.23 82.39 85.68
N PHE A 102 14.36 81.62 84.58
CA PHE A 102 14.13 82.02 83.17
C PHE A 102 13.67 80.85 82.26
N ASP A 103 13.00 81.09 81.12
CA ASP A 103 12.49 80.06 80.18
C ASP A 103 13.30 79.95 78.87
N PHE A 104 13.40 78.75 78.24
CA PHE A 104 14.18 78.46 77.02
C PHE A 104 13.40 77.63 75.95
N VAL A 105 13.45 77.95 74.64
CA VAL A 105 12.82 77.21 73.48
C VAL A 105 13.62 77.36 72.15
N PRO A 106 13.99 76.28 71.39
CA PRO A 106 14.75 76.33 70.11
C PRO A 106 13.93 76.20 68.79
N ILE A 107 14.53 76.46 67.60
CA ILE A 107 13.94 76.53 66.23
C ILE A 107 14.52 75.40 65.32
N ASN A 108 13.73 74.80 64.39
CA ASN A 108 14.13 73.72 63.43
C ASN A 108 14.84 74.21 62.15
N HIS A 109 15.76 73.43 61.59
CA HIS A 109 16.64 73.71 60.42
C HIS A 109 16.58 72.59 59.36
N PRO A 110 16.84 72.89 58.06
CA PRO A 110 16.88 71.88 57.00
C PRO A 110 18.18 71.05 56.97
N PRO A 111 18.19 69.85 56.34
CA PRO A 111 19.37 69.00 56.22
C PRO A 111 20.44 69.59 55.27
N VAL A 112 21.65 69.01 55.28
CA VAL A 112 22.79 69.38 54.43
C VAL A 112 23.32 68.15 53.69
N ILE A 113 23.68 68.32 52.41
CA ILE A 113 24.38 67.31 51.58
C ILE A 113 25.56 67.96 50.82
N ASP A 114 26.72 67.32 50.79
CA ASP A 114 27.94 67.75 50.07
C ASP A 114 28.73 66.53 49.53
N LEU A 115 28.39 66.06 48.33
CA LEU A 115 29.02 64.93 47.66
C LEU A 115 30.20 65.35 46.78
N PRO A 116 31.10 64.42 46.40
CA PRO A 116 32.14 64.72 45.41
C PRO A 116 31.54 65.20 44.09
N THR A 117 32.06 66.31 43.54
CA THR A 117 31.50 66.96 42.34
C THR A 117 31.51 66.08 41.08
N THR A 118 32.40 65.09 41.02
CA THR A 118 32.55 64.19 39.88
C THR A 118 32.87 62.76 40.31
N LEU A 119 32.30 61.79 39.61
CA LEU A 119 32.60 60.36 39.77
C LEU A 119 32.82 59.71 38.40
N THR A 120 33.56 58.61 38.37
CA THR A 120 33.82 57.85 37.14
C THR A 120 33.47 56.39 37.35
N VAL A 121 32.76 55.78 36.40
CA VAL A 121 32.38 54.37 36.43
C VAL A 121 32.54 53.73 35.06
N ASN A 122 33.02 52.50 35.00
CA ASN A 122 33.12 51.74 33.76
C ASN A 122 31.73 51.28 33.31
N GLN A 123 31.43 51.39 32.01
CA GLN A 123 30.18 50.92 31.39
C GLN A 123 29.77 49.49 31.80
N ASN A 124 30.72 48.59 32.05
CA ASN A 124 30.46 47.18 32.38
C ASN A 124 30.50 46.85 33.87
N GLU A 125 30.74 47.84 34.74
CA GLU A 125 30.86 47.66 36.19
C GLU A 125 29.81 48.47 36.95
N SER A 126 29.63 48.17 38.23
CA SER A 126 28.78 48.96 39.13
C SER A 126 29.62 49.63 40.20
N LEU A 127 29.38 50.92 40.45
CA LEU A 127 30.04 51.68 41.50
C LEU A 127 29.10 51.81 42.72
N GLN A 128 29.58 51.44 43.90
CA GLN A 128 28.84 51.63 45.15
C GLN A 128 29.41 52.81 45.92
N ILE A 129 28.54 53.71 46.38
CA ILE A 129 28.90 54.92 47.13
C ILE A 129 28.10 54.91 48.43
N ASP A 130 28.78 55.02 49.56
CA ASP A 130 28.13 55.28 50.85
C ASP A 130 27.98 56.79 51.04
N VAL A 131 26.74 57.28 51.08
CA VAL A 131 26.45 58.71 51.22
C VAL A 131 26.35 59.18 52.67
N ALA A 132 26.41 58.27 53.66
CA ALA A 132 26.35 58.59 55.08
C ALA A 132 27.30 59.71 55.54
N PRO A 133 28.59 59.76 55.13
CA PRO A 133 29.50 60.80 55.60
C PRO A 133 29.27 62.17 54.94
N TYR A 134 28.41 62.25 53.92
CA TYR A 134 28.18 63.46 53.13
C TYR A 134 26.83 64.13 53.44
N ILE A 135 26.04 63.55 54.35
CA ILE A 135 24.72 64.05 54.73
C ILE A 135 24.66 64.29 56.24
N SER A 136 24.04 65.38 56.67
CA SER A 136 23.85 65.68 58.09
C SER A 136 22.65 66.58 58.31
N ASP A 137 22.04 66.50 59.49
CA ASP A 137 20.95 67.38 59.89
C ASP A 137 21.28 68.08 61.22
N PRO A 138 21.17 69.41 61.32
CA PRO A 138 21.46 70.14 62.56
C PRO A 138 20.56 69.78 63.75
N ASP A 139 19.34 69.31 63.51
CA ASP A 139 18.35 68.92 64.52
C ASP A 139 18.32 67.39 64.76
N ASN A 140 19.05 66.64 63.93
CA ASN A 140 19.29 65.20 64.04
C ASN A 140 18.02 64.35 63.80
N ASP A 141 17.21 64.77 62.84
CA ASP A 141 16.05 64.03 62.31
C ASP A 141 16.46 62.86 61.38
N GLU A 142 15.52 61.96 61.06
CA GLU A 142 15.76 60.80 60.18
C GLU A 142 15.74 61.20 58.70
N LEU A 143 16.78 60.80 57.94
CA LEU A 143 17.01 61.27 56.57
C LEU A 143 16.67 60.23 55.50
N TYR A 144 16.02 60.69 54.43
CA TYR A 144 15.59 59.88 53.28
C TYR A 144 16.27 60.35 51.99
N ILE A 145 16.88 59.43 51.24
CA ILE A 145 17.66 59.73 50.03
C ILE A 145 16.87 59.36 48.77
N SER A 146 16.90 60.24 47.77
CA SER A 146 16.43 59.95 46.41
C SER A 146 17.43 60.48 45.38
N VAL A 147 17.46 59.86 44.20
CA VAL A 147 18.34 60.28 43.10
C VAL A 147 17.50 60.56 41.86
N LEU A 148 17.70 61.73 41.27
CA LEU A 148 17.08 62.16 40.01
C LEU A 148 18.14 62.32 38.92
N GLY A 149 17.70 62.34 37.65
CA GLY A 149 18.60 62.49 36.50
C GLY A 149 19.25 61.20 36.00
N ASN A 150 18.81 60.04 36.52
CA ASN A 150 19.29 58.70 36.21
C ASN A 150 18.70 58.11 34.92
N ASN A 151 18.91 58.74 33.76
CA ASN A 151 18.37 58.27 32.48
C ASN A 151 19.18 57.10 31.91
N TYR A 152 20.50 57.13 32.05
CA TYR A 152 21.43 56.13 31.51
C TYR A 152 22.24 55.40 32.56
N ILE A 153 22.24 55.87 33.82
CA ILE A 153 22.86 55.20 34.96
C ILE A 153 21.76 54.78 35.92
N ASN A 154 21.45 53.50 35.98
CA ASN A 154 20.47 52.97 36.92
C ASN A 154 21.00 53.10 38.36
N THR A 155 20.15 53.56 39.26
CA THR A 155 20.48 53.74 40.67
C THR A 155 19.66 52.81 41.55
N THR A 156 20.28 52.25 42.58
CA THR A 156 19.59 51.46 43.61
C THR A 156 20.06 51.91 44.98
N ILE A 157 19.11 52.21 45.86
CA ILE A 157 19.37 52.79 47.19
C ILE A 157 19.01 51.76 48.25
N ASN A 158 19.94 51.48 49.17
CA ASN A 158 19.72 50.62 50.33
C ASN A 158 20.29 51.30 51.58
N GLY A 159 19.43 51.96 52.36
CA GLY A 159 19.86 52.85 53.43
C GLY A 159 20.68 54.02 52.87
N THR A 160 21.92 54.17 53.34
CA THR A 160 22.86 55.19 52.87
C THR A 160 23.74 54.75 51.70
N ILE A 161 23.62 53.51 51.21
CA ILE A 161 24.43 53.03 50.08
C ILE A 161 23.65 53.22 48.78
N VAL A 162 24.25 53.95 47.85
CA VAL A 162 23.75 54.14 46.47
C VAL A 162 24.64 53.36 45.51
N THR A 163 24.03 52.41 44.79
CA THR A 163 24.69 51.66 43.71
C THR A 163 24.35 52.31 42.37
N LEU A 164 25.38 52.70 41.62
CA LEU A 164 25.30 53.23 40.25
C LEU A 164 25.67 52.14 39.25
N LYS A 165 24.78 51.86 38.29
CA LYS A 165 25.02 50.89 37.22
C LYS A 165 24.67 51.49 35.85
N PRO A 166 25.67 51.82 35.01
CA PRO A 166 25.44 52.30 33.66
C PRO A 166 24.62 51.31 32.82
N GLN A 167 23.84 51.83 31.88
CA GLN A 167 23.17 51.03 30.85
C GLN A 167 24.19 50.50 29.84
N GLN A 168 23.94 49.28 29.34
CA GLN A 168 24.82 48.62 28.39
C GLN A 168 24.98 49.47 27.11
N ASN A 169 26.21 49.57 26.60
CA ASN A 169 26.58 50.33 25.40
C ASN A 169 26.38 51.86 25.48
N TRP A 170 26.10 52.45 26.65
CA TRP A 170 26.12 53.90 26.83
C TRP A 170 27.43 54.39 27.47
N THR A 171 28.04 55.43 26.90
CA THR A 171 29.15 56.17 27.51
C THR A 171 28.89 57.66 27.38
N GLY A 172 29.41 58.44 28.31
CA GLY A 172 29.14 59.86 28.37
C GLY A 172 29.10 60.39 29.80
N LEU A 173 28.76 61.66 29.93
CA LEU A 173 28.60 62.34 31.20
C LEU A 173 27.11 62.41 31.54
N GLU A 174 26.71 61.92 32.71
CA GLU A 174 25.36 62.09 33.25
C GLU A 174 25.42 62.78 34.60
N GLN A 175 24.58 63.80 34.80
CA GLN A 175 24.48 64.50 36.08
C GLN A 175 23.37 63.89 36.90
N LEU A 176 23.73 63.35 38.06
CA LEU A 176 22.80 62.81 39.04
C LEU A 176 22.59 63.83 40.15
N THR A 177 21.34 64.15 40.45
CA THR A 177 20.98 65.01 41.60
C THR A 177 20.56 64.13 42.75
N PHE A 178 21.35 64.14 43.82
CA PHE A 178 21.06 63.46 45.08
C PHE A 178 20.27 64.41 45.97
N ILE A 179 19.13 63.97 46.47
CA ILE A 179 18.24 64.78 47.31
C ILE A 179 18.06 64.06 48.65
N VAL A 180 18.19 64.81 49.74
CA VAL A 180 18.04 64.35 51.13
C VAL A 180 16.96 65.17 51.82
N ASN A 181 16.00 64.47 52.42
CA ASN A 181 14.85 65.07 53.11
C ASN A 181 14.76 64.54 54.55
N ASP A 182 14.29 65.39 55.46
CA ASP A 182 14.03 65.08 56.88
C ASP A 182 12.55 64.71 57.18
N TYR A 183 11.66 64.71 56.15
CA TYR A 183 10.23 64.41 56.31
C TYR A 183 9.57 63.71 55.10
N VAL A 184 8.73 62.69 55.38
CA VAL A 184 8.32 61.67 54.38
C VAL A 184 7.24 62.13 53.36
N TYR A 185 6.56 63.28 53.53
CA TYR A 185 5.36 63.60 52.71
C TYR A 185 5.21 65.02 52.12
N SER A 186 6.25 65.86 52.08
CA SER A 186 6.15 67.14 51.34
C SER A 186 7.49 67.64 50.78
N PRO A 187 7.75 67.56 49.46
CA PRO A 187 9.11 67.71 48.88
C PRO A 187 9.67 69.14 48.77
N SER A 188 8.99 70.18 49.28
CA SER A 188 9.26 71.55 48.83
C SER A 188 9.49 72.58 49.94
N ARG A 189 9.79 72.16 51.17
CA ARG A 189 10.07 73.15 52.22
C ARG A 189 11.31 72.90 53.06
N ASP A 190 11.69 71.64 53.28
CA ASP A 190 12.83 71.30 54.16
C ASP A 190 13.64 70.14 53.54
N ALA A 191 14.36 70.42 52.45
CA ALA A 191 15.13 69.44 51.66
C ALA A 191 16.44 70.06 51.16
N ALA A 192 17.51 69.27 51.08
CA ALA A 192 18.76 69.67 50.46
C ALA A 192 19.14 68.73 49.30
N SER A 193 19.81 69.29 48.30
CA SER A 193 20.20 68.55 47.10
C SER A 193 21.60 68.91 46.66
N ASP A 194 22.32 67.92 46.12
CA ASP A 194 23.61 68.12 45.49
C ASP A 194 23.70 67.40 44.13
N VAL A 195 24.53 67.90 43.22
CA VAL A 195 24.64 67.43 41.84
C VAL A 195 26.02 66.85 41.58
N VAL A 196 26.07 65.56 41.26
CA VAL A 196 27.30 64.84 40.94
C VAL A 196 27.34 64.53 39.45
N SER A 197 28.42 64.92 38.78
CA SER A 197 28.63 64.55 37.37
C SER A 197 29.33 63.19 37.28
N VAL A 198 28.61 62.17 36.83
CA VAL A 198 29.12 60.81 36.67
C VAL A 198 29.54 60.58 35.22
N THR A 199 30.84 60.34 35.00
CA THR A 199 31.39 60.00 33.70
C THR A 199 31.42 58.49 33.53
N VAL A 200 30.69 57.98 32.55
CA VAL A 200 30.76 56.57 32.14
C VAL A 200 31.78 56.43 31.03
N THR A 201 32.90 55.77 31.34
CA THR A 201 34.00 55.53 30.39
C THR A 201 33.82 54.22 29.64
N ASN A 202 34.40 54.15 28.43
CA ASN A 202 34.50 52.88 27.71
C ASN A 202 35.41 51.92 28.50
N PRO A 203 35.14 50.61 28.48
CA PRO A 203 36.04 49.63 29.08
C PRO A 203 37.41 49.61 28.37
N LEU A 204 38.47 49.34 29.13
CA LEU A 204 39.78 48.99 28.57
C LEU A 204 39.69 47.59 27.95
N ILE A 205 39.66 47.52 26.64
CA ILE A 205 39.66 46.27 25.87
C ILE A 205 41.09 46.00 25.46
N VAL A 206 41.63 44.88 25.92
CA VAL A 206 42.98 44.41 25.61
C VAL A 206 42.83 43.02 25.00
N ASP A 207 43.63 42.73 23.99
CA ASP A 207 43.90 41.38 23.50
C ASP A 207 45.41 41.27 23.23
N PHE A 208 45.89 40.05 23.01
CA PHE A 208 47.27 39.83 22.61
C PHE A 208 47.39 38.77 21.54
N GLU A 209 48.41 38.92 20.71
CA GLU A 209 48.79 37.98 19.68
C GLU A 209 50.28 37.66 19.78
N THR A 210 50.69 36.67 19.04
CA THR A 210 52.08 36.20 18.94
C THR A 210 52.61 36.57 17.58
N ASN A 211 53.83 37.12 17.51
CA ASN A 211 54.51 37.35 16.23
C ASN A 211 55.38 36.15 15.82
N SER A 212 54.89 34.93 16.08
CA SER A 212 55.64 33.69 15.82
C SER A 212 55.30 33.13 14.45
N GLN A 213 56.32 32.83 13.64
CA GLN A 213 56.18 32.06 12.40
C GLN A 213 55.93 30.56 12.67
N LEU A 214 56.04 30.13 13.93
CA LEU A 214 55.91 28.73 14.37
C LEU A 214 54.48 28.34 14.77
N ASN A 215 53.48 29.19 14.49
CA ASN A 215 52.06 28.95 14.82
C ASN A 215 51.84 28.54 16.29
N ASN A 216 52.50 29.22 17.22
CA ASN A 216 52.44 28.96 18.66
C ASN A 216 52.98 27.60 19.11
N ASN A 217 53.81 26.97 18.27
CA ASN A 217 54.60 25.81 18.65
C ASN A 217 56.01 26.22 19.02
N VAL A 218 56.55 25.64 20.08
CA VAL A 218 57.92 25.87 20.56
C VAL A 218 58.56 24.56 20.97
N VAL A 219 59.89 24.53 21.14
CA VAL A 219 60.62 23.36 21.63
C VAL A 219 61.17 23.67 23.02
N ALA A 220 60.96 22.74 23.96
CA ALA A 220 61.31 22.92 25.36
C ALA A 220 62.79 23.28 25.53
N GLY A 221 63.04 24.42 26.17
CA GLY A 221 64.38 24.91 26.50
C GLY A 221 65.20 25.44 25.33
N ASP A 222 64.65 25.51 24.10
CA ASP A 222 65.40 25.99 22.94
C ASP A 222 65.11 27.47 22.62
N PRO A 223 66.11 28.37 22.73
CA PRO A 223 65.93 29.79 22.52
C PRO A 223 65.61 30.18 21.06
N GLN A 224 65.88 29.30 20.07
CA GLN A 224 65.53 29.57 18.68
C GLN A 224 64.01 29.52 18.44
N THR A 225 63.27 28.93 19.36
CA THR A 225 61.80 28.82 19.29
C THR A 225 61.07 29.76 20.24
N ALA A 226 61.78 30.73 20.84
CA ALA A 226 61.17 31.68 21.77
C ALA A 226 60.04 32.48 21.11
N ILE A 227 58.91 32.65 21.83
CA ILE A 227 57.74 33.38 21.33
C ILE A 227 57.80 34.83 21.77
N THR A 228 57.51 35.74 20.83
CA THR A 228 57.33 37.16 21.10
C THR A 228 55.85 37.52 21.08
N PHE A 229 55.40 38.21 22.12
CA PHE A 229 54.01 38.63 22.29
C PHE A 229 53.83 40.11 21.92
N SER A 230 52.64 40.45 21.42
CA SER A 230 52.22 41.80 21.12
C SER A 230 50.81 42.01 21.66
N ALA A 231 50.64 42.97 22.57
CA ALA A 231 49.33 43.36 23.08
C ALA A 231 48.73 44.48 22.21
N THR A 232 47.44 44.36 21.90
CA THR A 232 46.65 45.42 21.27
C THR A 232 45.57 45.89 22.25
N ALA A 233 45.30 47.19 22.26
CA ALA A 233 44.33 47.77 23.16
C ALA A 233 43.62 48.96 22.53
N ASN A 234 42.39 49.22 22.95
CA ASN A 234 41.61 50.39 22.51
C ASN A 234 42.08 51.72 23.15
N PHE A 235 42.90 51.66 24.20
CA PHE A 235 43.54 52.80 24.85
C PHE A 235 45.05 52.56 25.04
N ILE A 236 45.79 53.62 25.33
CA ILE A 236 47.23 53.51 25.64
C ILE A 236 47.39 52.82 27.00
N VAL A 237 47.89 51.59 26.99
CA VAL A 237 48.23 50.83 28.19
C VAL A 237 49.53 51.39 28.77
N THR A 238 49.53 51.69 30.07
CA THR A 238 50.68 52.25 30.81
C THR A 238 51.45 51.19 31.60
N SER A 239 50.86 50.02 31.87
CA SER A 239 51.55 48.89 32.51
C SER A 239 51.04 47.53 32.04
N PHE A 240 51.96 46.56 31.95
CA PHE A 240 51.69 45.17 31.57
C PHE A 240 52.21 44.23 32.67
N ALA A 241 51.53 43.11 32.88
CA ALA A 241 51.95 42.02 33.76
C ALA A 241 51.59 40.69 33.08
N TRP A 242 52.61 40.03 32.54
CA TRP A 242 52.51 38.79 31.80
C TRP A 242 52.88 37.60 32.69
N ASP A 243 52.02 36.60 32.66
CA ASP A 243 52.22 35.25 33.21
C ASP A 243 52.07 34.31 32.01
N LEU A 244 53.20 33.93 31.42
CA LEU A 244 53.30 33.36 30.07
C LEU A 244 53.11 31.84 30.06
N ASP A 245 53.31 31.16 31.19
CA ASP A 245 52.94 29.75 31.35
C ASP A 245 51.74 29.52 32.30
N ASN A 246 51.18 30.61 32.85
CA ASN A 246 50.03 30.62 33.76
C ASN A 246 50.25 29.79 35.02
N ASP A 247 51.49 29.76 35.51
CA ASP A 247 51.88 29.10 36.75
C ASP A 247 51.59 29.96 38.00
N GLY A 248 51.13 31.20 37.80
CA GLY A 248 50.82 32.17 38.84
C GLY A 248 52.00 33.05 39.23
N THR A 249 53.16 32.88 38.60
CA THR A 249 54.31 33.76 38.73
C THR A 249 54.33 34.83 37.62
N LEU A 250 54.92 35.99 37.92
CA LEU A 250 55.02 37.08 36.95
C LEU A 250 56.29 36.91 36.12
N ASP A 251 56.14 36.66 34.83
CA ASP A 251 57.26 36.46 33.90
C ASP A 251 57.80 37.77 33.33
N SER A 252 56.93 38.72 32.98
CA SER A 252 57.36 39.98 32.36
C SER A 252 56.43 41.16 32.57
N VAL A 253 56.99 42.37 32.52
CA VAL A 253 56.26 43.65 32.55
C VAL A 253 56.47 44.48 31.28
N LEU A 254 57.17 43.92 30.28
CA LEU A 254 57.41 44.60 29.02
C LEU A 254 56.14 44.60 28.16
N PRO A 255 55.93 45.62 27.30
CA PRO A 255 54.80 45.65 26.37
C PRO A 255 54.82 44.53 25.34
N SER A 256 56.02 44.04 24.99
CA SER A 256 56.23 42.96 24.02
C SER A 256 57.32 42.01 24.50
N PRO A 257 57.02 41.09 25.45
CA PRO A 257 58.02 40.16 25.97
C PRO A 257 58.34 39.03 24.98
N THR A 258 59.54 38.48 25.11
CA THR A 258 59.96 37.24 24.44
C THR A 258 60.25 36.19 25.51
N TYR A 259 59.79 34.95 25.32
CA TYR A 259 59.88 33.89 26.34
C TYR A 259 60.23 32.52 25.75
N THR A 260 61.08 31.79 26.47
CA THR A 260 61.52 30.42 26.14
C THR A 260 60.92 29.46 27.16
N TYR A 261 60.07 28.56 26.71
CA TYR A 261 59.36 27.63 27.58
C TYR A 261 60.26 26.45 27.98
N PRO A 262 60.44 26.17 29.28
CA PRO A 262 61.35 25.12 29.74
C PRO A 262 60.72 23.72 29.77
N ASN A 263 59.40 23.63 29.92
CA ASN A 263 58.69 22.39 30.16
C ASN A 263 57.75 22.04 29.00
N ILE A 264 57.68 20.76 28.66
CA ILE A 264 56.81 20.24 27.61
C ILE A 264 55.32 20.32 28.01
N GLY A 265 54.45 20.45 27.02
CA GLY A 265 53.00 20.42 27.21
C GLY A 265 52.29 21.65 26.66
N MET A 266 50.98 21.68 26.85
CA MET A 266 50.13 22.78 26.44
C MET A 266 50.02 23.80 27.58
N VAL A 267 50.32 25.06 27.30
CA VAL A 267 50.39 26.13 28.31
C VAL A 267 49.45 27.27 27.95
N SER A 268 48.92 27.93 28.98
CA SER A 268 48.01 29.06 28.85
C SER A 268 48.78 30.34 29.07
N VAL A 269 48.36 31.42 28.42
CA VAL A 269 49.02 32.73 28.55
C VAL A 269 48.05 33.72 29.19
N LYS A 270 48.50 34.44 30.20
CA LYS A 270 47.74 35.47 30.90
C LYS A 270 48.43 36.82 30.82
N LEU A 271 47.66 37.85 30.48
CA LEU A 271 48.06 39.25 30.49
C LEU A 271 47.13 40.04 31.40
N VAL A 272 47.70 40.75 32.37
CA VAL A 272 47.02 41.83 33.10
C VAL A 272 47.56 43.17 32.59
N ALA A 273 46.68 44.04 32.09
CA ALA A 273 47.04 45.32 31.49
C ALA A 273 46.25 46.47 32.15
N SER A 274 46.88 47.64 32.29
CA SER A 274 46.25 48.86 32.81
C SER A 274 46.65 50.10 32.03
N ASP A 275 45.71 51.03 31.86
CA ASP A 275 45.93 52.38 31.32
C ASP A 275 46.19 53.43 32.43
N GLY A 276 46.29 53.01 33.69
CA GLY A 276 46.46 53.88 34.86
C GLY A 276 45.15 54.26 35.56
N ILE A 277 44.00 53.94 34.98
CA ILE A 277 42.66 54.15 35.56
C ILE A 277 41.90 52.82 35.62
N HIS A 278 41.97 52.03 34.55
CA HIS A 278 41.28 50.75 34.37
C HIS A 278 42.29 49.59 34.36
N VAL A 279 41.86 48.40 34.80
CA VAL A 279 42.66 47.17 34.77
C VAL A 279 41.84 46.06 34.11
N THR A 280 42.43 45.38 33.12
CA THR A 280 41.81 44.27 32.40
C THR A 280 42.73 43.06 32.40
N THR A 281 42.16 41.86 32.53
CA THR A 281 42.90 40.59 32.41
C THR A 281 42.41 39.82 31.20
N VAL A 282 43.35 39.30 30.40
CA VAL A 282 43.11 38.43 29.25
C VAL A 282 43.82 37.11 29.49
N ILE A 283 43.10 35.99 29.32
CA ILE A 283 43.69 34.64 29.41
C ILE A 283 43.36 33.92 28.11
N LYS A 284 44.39 33.36 27.46
CA LYS A 284 44.22 32.42 26.34
C LYS A 284 44.63 31.03 26.83
N ASP A 285 43.62 30.19 27.08
CA ASP A 285 43.80 28.83 27.56
C ASP A 285 44.39 27.93 26.47
N GLY A 286 45.41 27.15 26.83
CA GLY A 286 46.08 26.20 25.93
C GLY A 286 46.63 26.82 24.64
N TYR A 287 47.13 28.05 24.75
CA TYR A 287 47.48 28.88 23.62
C TYR A 287 48.81 28.52 22.95
N ILE A 288 49.77 28.02 23.72
CA ILE A 288 51.10 27.61 23.24
C ILE A 288 51.27 26.11 23.47
N TYR A 289 51.86 25.41 22.48
CA TYR A 289 52.23 24.01 22.61
C TYR A 289 53.75 23.85 22.62
N VAL A 290 54.29 23.26 23.69
CA VAL A 290 55.71 23.06 23.92
C VAL A 290 56.09 21.61 23.64
N HIS A 291 56.83 21.39 22.56
CA HIS A 291 57.27 20.09 22.07
C HIS A 291 58.57 19.61 22.75
N PRO A 292 58.74 18.30 22.99
CA PRO A 292 60.04 17.71 23.30
C PRO A 292 60.93 17.65 22.04
N GLY A 293 62.19 17.24 22.21
CA GLY A 293 63.08 16.87 21.11
C GLY A 293 64.04 17.98 20.71
N ILE A 294 64.55 17.90 19.48
CA ILE A 294 65.61 18.80 19.00
C ILE A 294 65.07 19.75 17.92
N VAL A 295 65.60 20.97 17.89
CA VAL A 295 65.30 21.95 16.84
C VAL A 295 66.16 21.68 15.61
N VAL A 296 65.52 21.65 14.45
CA VAL A 296 66.18 21.70 13.14
C VAL A 296 65.85 23.07 12.52
N PRO A 297 66.76 24.05 12.63
CA PRO A 297 66.52 25.38 12.09
C PRO A 297 66.53 25.36 10.56
N PRO A 298 66.02 26.43 9.91
CA PRO A 298 66.17 26.60 8.48
C PRO A 298 67.65 26.47 8.07
N ALA A 299 67.94 25.53 7.18
CA ALA A 299 69.32 25.12 6.90
C ALA A 299 69.49 24.51 5.51
N VAL A 300 70.68 24.72 4.94
CA VAL A 300 71.18 23.97 3.79
C VAL A 300 72.10 22.86 4.30
N LEU A 301 71.63 21.63 4.21
CA LEU A 301 72.32 20.43 4.67
C LEU A 301 73.30 19.95 3.59
N ASN A 302 74.59 20.15 3.84
CA ASN A 302 75.70 19.75 2.96
C ASN A 302 76.47 18.54 3.54
N GLN A 303 75.75 17.59 4.14
CA GLN A 303 76.32 16.38 4.71
C GLN A 303 75.26 15.26 4.73
N ASN A 304 75.71 14.01 4.88
CA ASN A 304 74.79 12.90 5.12
C ASN A 304 74.18 13.03 6.53
N ILE A 305 72.87 12.87 6.62
CA ILE A 305 72.10 12.99 7.86
C ILE A 305 71.35 11.69 8.13
N VAL A 306 71.31 11.29 9.39
CA VAL A 306 70.50 10.16 9.87
C VAL A 306 69.59 10.66 10.99
N TRP A 307 68.29 10.47 10.82
CA TRP A 307 67.27 10.72 11.84
C TRP A 307 66.79 9.39 12.40
N THR A 308 66.90 9.22 13.71
CA THR A 308 66.66 7.96 14.43
C THR A 308 65.50 8.14 15.41
N GLU A 309 64.80 7.07 15.79
CA GLU A 309 63.72 7.11 16.79
C GLU A 309 64.20 7.75 18.11
N VAL A 310 65.37 7.33 18.60
CA VAL A 310 65.94 7.77 19.88
C VAL A 310 66.44 9.22 19.84
N GLY A 311 66.86 9.70 18.66
CA GLY A 311 67.38 11.06 18.49
C GLY A 311 66.30 12.13 18.28
N GLY A 312 65.06 11.73 18.02
CA GLY A 312 63.91 12.61 17.80
C GLY A 312 63.06 12.84 19.07
N PRO A 313 61.92 13.54 18.94
CA PRO A 313 61.38 14.09 17.70
C PRO A 313 62.22 15.24 17.13
N TYR A 314 62.29 15.32 15.79
CA TYR A 314 63.01 16.35 15.05
C TYR A 314 62.04 17.47 14.67
N ASN A 315 62.17 18.64 15.30
CA ASN A 315 61.26 19.76 15.12
C ASN A 315 61.80 20.76 14.09
N ILE A 316 61.26 20.72 12.87
CA ILE A 316 61.61 21.61 11.77
C ILE A 316 60.95 22.99 11.98
N THR A 317 61.78 24.03 12.07
CA THR A 317 61.34 25.41 12.36
C THR A 317 61.51 26.37 11.17
N GLY A 318 61.87 25.85 9.99
CA GLY A 318 62.05 26.61 8.75
C GLY A 318 62.20 25.70 7.53
N GLU A 319 62.48 26.28 6.36
CA GLU A 319 62.81 25.49 5.17
C GLU A 319 64.13 24.74 5.37
N VAL A 320 64.10 23.43 5.11
CA VAL A 320 65.29 22.57 5.16
C VAL A 320 65.56 22.05 3.76
N LEU A 321 66.78 22.29 3.27
CA LEU A 321 67.22 21.88 1.95
C LEU A 321 68.42 20.93 2.05
N LEU A 322 68.25 19.69 1.59
CA LEU A 322 69.37 18.75 1.41
C LEU A 322 70.02 19.01 0.04
N SER A 323 71.30 19.34 0.05
CA SER A 323 72.06 19.58 -1.18
C SER A 323 72.31 18.31 -2.00
N SER A 324 72.58 18.48 -3.29
CA SER A 324 72.94 17.39 -4.19
C SER A 324 74.21 16.66 -3.73
N GLY A 325 74.22 15.33 -3.91
CA GLY A 325 75.32 14.45 -3.51
C GLY A 325 75.27 13.95 -2.07
N TYR A 326 74.34 14.43 -1.25
CA TYR A 326 74.14 13.98 0.13
C TYR A 326 72.87 13.14 0.29
N SER A 327 72.77 12.43 1.42
CA SER A 327 71.64 11.55 1.73
C SER A 327 71.01 11.90 3.08
N LEU A 328 69.68 11.81 3.14
CA LEU A 328 68.90 11.86 4.37
C LEU A 328 68.30 10.48 4.62
N THR A 329 68.74 9.82 5.67
CA THR A 329 68.16 8.54 6.13
C THR A 329 67.24 8.83 7.31
N ILE A 330 66.01 8.32 7.27
CA ILE A 330 65.04 8.42 8.36
C ILE A 330 64.63 7.00 8.74
N GLU A 331 65.05 6.57 9.93
CA GLU A 331 64.81 5.22 10.43
C GLU A 331 63.35 5.02 10.84
N PRO A 332 62.88 3.75 10.92
CA PRO A 332 61.57 3.40 11.45
C PRO A 332 61.25 4.10 12.76
N ASN A 333 59.99 4.52 12.91
CA ASN A 333 59.43 5.22 14.07
C ASN A 333 60.01 6.61 14.37
N ALA A 334 60.98 7.11 13.60
CA ALA A 334 61.47 8.46 13.77
C ALA A 334 60.32 9.48 13.54
N GLN A 335 60.17 10.41 14.49
CA GLN A 335 59.15 11.45 14.44
C GLN A 335 59.77 12.76 13.92
N VAL A 336 59.18 13.31 12.86
CA VAL A 336 59.53 14.61 12.27
C VAL A 336 58.34 15.54 12.43
N ASN A 337 58.53 16.59 13.21
CA ASN A 337 57.51 17.58 13.52
C ASN A 337 57.75 18.82 12.66
N MET A 338 56.75 19.23 11.89
CA MET A 338 56.78 20.41 11.04
C MET A 338 56.06 21.54 11.78
N LEU A 339 56.83 22.46 12.37
CA LEU A 339 56.28 23.56 13.18
C LEU A 339 55.95 24.81 12.34
N VAL A 340 56.37 24.82 11.08
CA VAL A 340 56.21 25.94 10.15
C VAL A 340 55.57 25.49 8.85
N ASP A 341 54.99 26.46 8.14
CA ASP A 341 54.51 26.25 6.79
C ASP A 341 55.66 26.30 5.76
N SER A 342 56.47 25.25 5.69
CA SER A 342 57.63 25.17 4.78
C SER A 342 57.81 23.78 4.17
N LEU A 343 58.60 23.71 3.09
CA LEU A 343 58.94 22.47 2.41
C LEU A 343 60.16 21.80 3.05
N LEU A 344 60.18 20.47 3.02
CA LEU A 344 61.41 19.68 3.15
C LEU A 344 61.93 19.37 1.74
N VAL A 345 62.98 20.07 1.32
CA VAL A 345 63.49 20.02 -0.05
C VAL A 345 64.68 19.07 -0.15
N ILE A 346 64.58 18.08 -1.03
CA ILE A 346 65.57 17.04 -1.25
C ILE A 346 66.18 17.22 -2.66
N ASN A 347 67.40 17.77 -2.73
CA ASN A 347 68.23 17.77 -3.95
C ASN A 347 69.28 16.64 -3.94
N GLY A 348 69.40 15.88 -2.85
CA GLY A 348 70.20 14.64 -2.72
C GLY A 348 69.28 13.41 -2.67
N SER A 349 69.65 12.31 -2.02
CA SER A 349 68.75 11.14 -1.87
C SER A 349 68.03 11.13 -0.51
N ILE A 350 66.82 10.60 -0.47
CA ILE A 350 66.11 10.30 0.79
C ILE A 350 65.84 8.79 0.90
N ASN A 351 66.12 8.21 2.06
CA ASN A 351 65.73 6.84 2.42
C ASN A 351 64.93 6.91 3.73
N ALA A 352 63.61 6.92 3.61
CA ALA A 352 62.70 7.00 4.75
C ALA A 352 61.87 5.72 4.83
N SER A 353 61.89 5.07 5.99
CA SER A 353 61.14 3.84 6.25
C SER A 353 60.31 4.00 7.53
N GLU A 354 59.00 3.75 7.49
CA GLU A 354 58.12 3.69 8.67
C GLU A 354 58.21 4.93 9.60
N ALA A 355 58.50 6.10 9.02
CA ALA A 355 58.67 7.36 9.74
C ALA A 355 57.37 8.18 9.75
N ASN A 356 57.23 9.06 10.74
CA ASN A 356 56.06 9.92 10.86
C ASN A 356 56.43 11.39 10.65
N PHE A 357 55.71 12.06 9.77
CA PHE A 357 55.77 13.49 9.55
C PHE A 357 54.45 14.10 10.02
N THR A 358 54.51 15.00 11.00
CA THR A 358 53.32 15.63 11.57
C THR A 358 53.47 17.14 11.56
N ALA A 359 52.50 17.86 11.01
CA ALA A 359 52.41 19.30 11.21
C ALA A 359 51.58 19.65 12.45
N TYR A 360 51.95 20.75 13.09
CA TYR A 360 51.25 21.29 14.25
C TYR A 360 50.75 22.71 13.97
N GLY A 361 49.57 23.03 14.52
CA GLY A 361 48.91 24.32 14.32
C GLY A 361 48.07 24.42 13.03
N ALA A 362 47.41 25.56 12.85
CA ALA A 362 46.35 25.73 11.85
C ALA A 362 46.83 25.89 10.39
N ASN A 363 48.13 25.99 10.14
CA ASN A 363 48.65 26.32 8.81
C ASN A 363 49.22 25.13 8.03
N GLY A 364 49.36 23.95 8.66
CA GLY A 364 49.96 22.77 8.03
C GLY A 364 51.42 22.98 7.62
N TRP A 365 51.90 22.23 6.62
CA TRP A 365 53.24 22.40 6.03
C TRP A 365 53.27 22.17 4.52
N GLY A 366 54.36 22.58 3.85
CA GLY A 366 54.46 22.57 2.39
C GLY A 366 54.54 21.17 1.75
N GLY A 367 55.05 20.19 2.50
CA GLY A 367 55.25 18.82 2.01
C GLY A 367 56.71 18.42 1.79
N LEU A 368 56.89 17.18 1.35
CA LEU A 368 58.18 16.63 0.96
C LEU A 368 58.43 16.84 -0.54
N GLN A 369 59.46 17.58 -0.91
CA GLN A 369 59.80 17.85 -2.31
C GLN A 369 61.09 17.15 -2.72
N LEU A 370 61.02 16.32 -3.75
CA LEU A 370 62.15 15.67 -4.39
C LEU A 370 62.40 16.33 -5.75
N ASN A 371 63.58 16.91 -5.91
CA ASN A 371 64.00 17.59 -7.13
C ASN A 371 64.81 16.66 -8.06
N PRO A 372 65.18 17.07 -9.28
CA PRO A 372 65.73 16.15 -10.28
C PRO A 372 67.01 15.41 -9.86
N SER A 373 67.80 15.99 -8.95
CA SER A 373 69.01 15.36 -8.41
C SER A 373 68.72 14.28 -7.35
N ALA A 374 67.46 14.06 -6.98
CA ALA A 374 67.05 13.11 -5.96
C ALA A 374 66.97 11.65 -6.40
N SER A 375 67.99 11.22 -7.14
CA SER A 375 68.16 9.83 -7.59
C SER A 375 68.31 8.86 -6.41
N ASN A 376 67.88 7.60 -6.60
CA ASN A 376 67.94 6.53 -5.60
C ASN A 376 67.16 6.82 -4.30
N SER A 377 66.10 7.62 -4.37
CA SER A 377 65.25 7.90 -3.23
C SER A 377 64.23 6.78 -3.02
N THR A 378 64.03 6.38 -1.76
CA THR A 378 63.09 5.35 -1.33
C THR A 378 62.28 5.89 -0.16
N ILE A 379 60.95 5.82 -0.27
CA ILE A 379 60.01 6.28 0.74
C ILE A 379 59.04 5.13 0.97
N SER A 380 59.13 4.49 2.12
CA SER A 380 58.31 3.31 2.43
C SER A 380 57.66 3.40 3.80
N GLY A 381 56.37 3.04 3.91
CA GLY A 381 55.70 2.91 5.21
C GLY A 381 55.48 4.23 5.97
N ILE A 382 55.79 5.39 5.39
CA ILE A 382 55.74 6.66 6.12
C ILE A 382 54.30 7.17 6.30
N SER A 383 54.07 7.90 7.39
CA SER A 383 52.83 8.66 7.60
C SER A 383 53.11 10.16 7.46
N VAL A 384 52.33 10.87 6.64
CA VAL A 384 52.45 12.32 6.43
C VAL A 384 51.11 12.96 6.76
N VAL A 385 51.09 13.75 7.83
CA VAL A 385 49.89 14.41 8.35
C VAL A 385 50.03 15.92 8.26
N GLY A 386 48.98 16.58 7.78
CA GLY A 386 48.85 18.04 7.78
C GLY A 386 49.60 18.76 6.66
N ALA A 387 50.07 18.04 5.64
CA ALA A 387 50.73 18.64 4.48
C ALA A 387 49.70 19.26 3.50
N ALA A 388 50.01 20.45 2.98
CA ALA A 388 49.22 21.12 1.95
C ALA A 388 49.40 20.47 0.57
N THR A 389 50.61 20.00 0.29
CA THR A 389 50.91 19.03 -0.76
C THR A 389 51.67 17.88 -0.10
N GLY A 390 51.25 16.63 -0.21
CA GLY A 390 51.90 15.52 0.50
C GLY A 390 53.34 15.29 0.04
N ILE A 391 53.49 14.80 -1.19
CA ILE A 391 54.80 14.52 -1.81
C ILE A 391 54.86 15.15 -3.20
N ILE A 392 55.93 15.88 -3.48
CA ILE A 392 56.21 16.50 -4.78
C ILE A 392 57.40 15.79 -5.41
N VAL A 393 57.18 15.11 -6.52
CA VAL A 393 58.20 14.44 -7.32
C VAL A 393 58.44 15.26 -8.58
N ASN A 394 59.60 15.91 -8.68
CA ASN A 394 59.96 16.77 -9.79
C ASN A 394 61.22 16.24 -10.50
N GLY A 395 61.04 15.59 -11.65
CA GLY A 395 62.12 15.13 -12.52
C GLY A 395 63.03 14.06 -11.93
N CYS A 396 62.56 13.31 -10.93
CA CYS A 396 63.25 12.16 -10.34
C CYS A 396 62.32 10.93 -10.28
N ASN A 397 62.90 9.75 -10.05
CA ASN A 397 62.17 8.47 -10.09
C ASN A 397 62.29 7.72 -8.75
N PRO A 398 61.72 8.23 -7.65
CA PRO A 398 61.70 7.53 -6.37
C PRO A 398 60.84 6.27 -6.42
N SER A 399 61.10 5.35 -5.48
CA SER A 399 60.16 4.31 -5.11
C SER A 399 59.35 4.74 -3.89
N ILE A 400 58.03 4.81 -4.03
CA ILE A 400 57.10 5.26 -2.99
C ILE A 400 56.10 4.13 -2.74
N SER A 401 56.12 3.54 -1.53
CA SER A 401 55.26 2.40 -1.22
C SER A 401 54.76 2.39 0.22
N GLY A 402 53.49 2.04 0.47
CA GLY A 402 52.98 1.89 1.83
C GLY A 402 52.81 3.23 2.56
N VAL A 403 52.63 4.34 1.83
CA VAL A 403 52.58 5.68 2.42
C VAL A 403 51.14 6.04 2.79
N THR A 404 50.95 6.61 3.98
CA THR A 404 49.69 7.21 4.40
C THR A 404 49.80 8.73 4.36
N LEU A 405 48.93 9.40 3.60
CA LEU A 405 48.83 10.86 3.51
C LEU A 405 47.49 11.32 4.08
N HIS A 406 47.52 12.23 5.05
CA HIS A 406 46.34 12.86 5.62
C HIS A 406 46.41 14.37 5.47
N GLY A 407 45.59 14.94 4.58
CA GLY A 407 45.47 16.38 4.39
C GLY A 407 44.93 17.07 5.64
N SER A 408 45.43 18.27 5.94
CA SER A 408 45.01 19.06 7.10
C SER A 408 43.54 19.52 6.98
N SER A 409 42.77 19.49 8.06
CA SER A 409 41.48 20.19 8.13
C SER A 409 41.62 21.68 8.48
N ALA A 410 42.85 22.19 8.55
CA ALA A 410 43.14 23.54 9.01
C ALA A 410 43.08 24.58 7.87
N ASP A 411 43.31 25.88 8.16
CA ASP A 411 43.01 27.02 7.27
C ASP A 411 43.67 26.93 5.89
N ARG A 412 44.77 26.18 5.75
CA ARG A 412 45.38 25.89 4.45
C ARG A 412 44.65 24.71 3.79
N THR A 413 43.81 25.01 2.80
CA THR A 413 43.10 24.00 1.99
C THR A 413 44.10 22.99 1.38
N PRO A 414 44.07 21.70 1.76
CA PRO A 414 44.95 20.70 1.17
C PRO A 414 44.70 20.59 -0.32
N THR A 415 45.76 20.77 -1.11
CA THR A 415 45.64 20.90 -2.56
C THR A 415 45.80 19.56 -3.25
N VAL A 416 46.93 18.87 -3.04
CA VAL A 416 47.26 17.63 -3.74
C VAL A 416 47.97 16.62 -2.83
N GLY A 417 47.58 15.35 -2.85
CA GLY A 417 48.31 14.29 -2.15
C GLY A 417 49.71 14.07 -2.73
N ILE A 418 49.79 13.67 -4.00
CA ILE A 418 51.07 13.48 -4.72
C ILE A 418 51.09 14.27 -6.02
N VAL A 419 52.15 15.06 -6.24
CA VAL A 419 52.42 15.76 -7.49
C VAL A 419 53.58 15.10 -8.22
N ILE A 420 53.43 14.82 -9.51
CA ILE A 420 54.46 14.23 -10.38
C ILE A 420 54.67 15.15 -11.58
N SER A 421 55.90 15.64 -11.76
CA SER A 421 56.26 16.55 -12.85
C SER A 421 57.66 16.31 -13.39
N GLY A 422 58.02 16.98 -14.49
CA GLY A 422 59.41 17.04 -14.99
C GLY A 422 59.92 15.75 -15.63
N GLN A 423 59.09 15.00 -16.34
CA GLN A 423 59.42 13.68 -16.93
C GLN A 423 59.66 12.56 -15.91
N ALA A 424 59.12 12.69 -14.71
CA ALA A 424 59.25 11.67 -13.68
C ALA A 424 58.41 10.41 -13.97
N GLN A 425 58.99 9.24 -13.72
CA GLN A 425 58.40 7.90 -13.76
C GLN A 425 58.58 7.21 -12.40
N PRO A 426 58.07 7.77 -11.30
CA PRO A 426 58.16 7.12 -9.99
C PRO A 426 57.38 5.80 -10.00
N THR A 427 57.80 4.86 -9.16
CA THR A 427 56.98 3.68 -8.83
C THR A 427 56.16 4.02 -7.60
N ILE A 428 54.83 3.99 -7.71
CA ILE A 428 53.91 4.35 -6.63
C ILE A 428 52.97 3.17 -6.37
N SER A 429 53.02 2.65 -5.14
CA SER A 429 52.22 1.49 -4.75
C SER A 429 51.67 1.61 -3.32
N ASN A 430 50.55 0.97 -3.01
CA ASN A 430 50.04 0.83 -1.63
C ASN A 430 49.92 2.18 -0.90
N ILE A 431 49.27 3.17 -1.52
CA ILE A 431 49.14 4.52 -0.95
C ILE A 431 47.73 4.73 -0.41
N GLN A 432 47.64 5.18 0.84
CA GLN A 432 46.39 5.63 1.43
C GLN A 432 46.39 7.16 1.51
N MET A 433 45.36 7.83 1.00
CA MET A 433 45.24 9.30 1.02
C MET A 433 43.85 9.73 1.45
N THR A 434 43.78 10.72 2.33
CA THR A 434 42.52 11.32 2.80
C THR A 434 42.59 12.84 2.83
N ASN A 435 41.45 13.51 2.60
CA ASN A 435 41.28 14.97 2.75
C ASN A 435 42.10 15.86 1.80
N PHE A 436 42.41 15.41 0.58
CA PHE A 436 43.01 16.27 -0.46
C PHE A 436 42.02 16.63 -1.56
N ASN A 437 42.00 17.89 -2.02
CA ASN A 437 41.21 18.33 -3.18
C ASN A 437 41.55 17.54 -4.44
N THR A 438 42.82 17.16 -4.59
CA THR A 438 43.27 16.20 -5.60
C THR A 438 44.11 15.10 -4.97
N GLY A 439 43.84 13.83 -5.28
CA GLY A 439 44.67 12.73 -4.76
C GLY A 439 46.05 12.71 -5.43
N ILE A 440 46.11 12.34 -6.71
CA ILE A 440 47.35 12.32 -7.50
C ILE A 440 47.22 13.27 -8.69
N LYS A 441 48.23 14.11 -8.89
CA LYS A 441 48.36 14.99 -10.05
C LYS A 441 49.65 14.71 -10.80
N ALA A 442 49.55 14.15 -12.00
CA ALA A 442 50.68 13.91 -12.88
C ALA A 442 50.66 14.88 -14.08
N LEU A 443 51.81 15.49 -14.37
CA LEU A 443 51.99 16.42 -15.48
C LEU A 443 53.22 16.05 -16.32
N ASN A 444 53.02 15.81 -17.62
CA ASN A 444 54.07 15.62 -18.62
C ASN A 444 53.78 16.47 -19.86
N THR A 445 54.29 17.70 -19.87
CA THR A 445 54.14 18.61 -21.00
C THR A 445 55.19 18.44 -22.10
N ASP A 446 56.17 17.55 -21.93
CA ASP A 446 57.26 17.42 -22.89
C ASP A 446 56.89 16.46 -24.03
N ALA A 447 57.72 16.46 -25.06
CA ALA A 447 57.50 15.66 -26.25
C ALA A 447 57.59 14.13 -25.99
N GLY A 448 58.26 13.67 -24.93
CA GLY A 448 58.47 12.25 -24.65
C GLY A 448 57.21 11.55 -24.13
N SER A 449 56.97 10.32 -24.61
CA SER A 449 55.99 9.41 -24.00
C SER A 449 56.68 8.64 -22.88
N ILE A 450 56.10 8.64 -21.67
CA ILE A 450 56.66 7.96 -20.50
C ILE A 450 55.59 7.15 -19.77
N THR A 451 55.98 6.01 -19.19
CA THR A 451 55.04 5.14 -18.47
C THR A 451 54.99 5.50 -16.99
N LEU A 452 53.79 5.63 -16.46
CA LEU A 452 53.53 5.88 -15.04
C LEU A 452 52.69 4.74 -14.49
N HIS A 453 53.26 3.97 -13.55
CA HIS A 453 52.59 2.86 -12.90
C HIS A 453 52.09 3.28 -11.52
N LEU A 454 50.78 3.17 -11.31
CA LEU A 454 50.09 3.43 -10.06
C LEU A 454 49.37 2.16 -9.62
N SER A 455 49.63 1.66 -8.42
CA SER A 455 49.01 0.41 -7.94
C SER A 455 48.60 0.44 -6.47
N GLY A 456 47.56 -0.31 -6.09
CA GLY A 456 47.17 -0.45 -4.67
C GLY A 456 46.84 0.90 -4.02
N LEU A 457 46.00 1.72 -4.66
CA LEU A 457 45.69 3.06 -4.16
C LEU A 457 44.36 3.07 -3.39
N GLU A 458 44.31 3.81 -2.29
CA GLU A 458 43.07 4.13 -1.59
C GLU A 458 43.02 5.65 -1.37
N ILE A 459 42.23 6.35 -2.18
CA ILE A 459 42.16 7.81 -2.21
C ILE A 459 40.74 8.25 -1.86
N SER A 460 40.56 8.95 -0.75
CA SER A 460 39.25 9.44 -0.32
C SER A 460 39.25 10.95 -0.09
N ARG A 461 38.25 11.65 -0.63
CA ARG A 461 38.10 13.10 -0.43
C ARG A 461 37.74 13.47 1.01
N GLY A 462 37.31 12.51 1.82
CA GLY A 462 36.83 12.72 3.19
C GLY A 462 35.32 12.99 3.26
N SER A 463 34.86 13.54 4.39
CA SER A 463 33.44 13.74 4.69
C SER A 463 32.87 15.09 4.23
N THR A 464 33.73 16.04 3.85
CA THR A 464 33.28 17.33 3.31
C THR A 464 32.75 17.15 1.89
N PRO A 465 31.60 17.74 1.52
CA PRO A 465 31.11 17.71 0.15
C PRO A 465 32.20 18.19 -0.83
N PRO A 466 32.52 17.41 -1.88
CA PRO A 466 33.58 17.77 -2.82
C PRO A 466 33.22 19.03 -3.62
N ALA A 467 34.20 19.87 -3.90
CA ALA A 467 34.03 20.97 -4.83
C ALA A 467 33.97 20.45 -6.28
N ALA A 468 33.45 21.25 -7.21
CA ALA A 468 33.31 20.85 -8.61
C ALA A 468 34.66 20.52 -9.30
N SER A 469 35.76 21.14 -8.83
CA SER A 469 37.12 20.92 -9.33
C SER A 469 37.85 19.75 -8.68
N ASP A 470 37.27 19.12 -7.65
CA ASP A 470 37.95 18.08 -6.90
C ASP A 470 38.04 16.78 -7.72
N CYS A 471 39.24 16.19 -7.74
CA CYS A 471 39.55 15.07 -8.61
C CYS A 471 40.41 14.01 -7.90
N GLY A 472 40.05 12.74 -7.96
CA GLY A 472 40.86 11.69 -7.33
C GLY A 472 42.24 11.56 -7.95
N ILE A 473 42.29 11.26 -9.25
CA ILE A 473 43.53 11.14 -10.02
C ILE A 473 43.42 12.00 -11.28
N THR A 474 44.35 12.92 -11.48
CA THR A 474 44.46 13.69 -12.71
C THR A 474 45.83 13.49 -13.36
N CYS A 475 45.81 13.14 -14.64
CA CYS A 475 47.00 12.94 -15.44
C CYS A 475 46.88 13.80 -16.70
N VAL A 476 47.78 14.74 -16.88
CA VAL A 476 47.80 15.66 -18.03
C VAL A 476 49.13 15.50 -18.77
N GLY A 477 49.07 15.28 -20.07
CA GLY A 477 50.24 15.16 -20.91
C GLY A 477 50.45 13.81 -21.59
N ASN A 478 51.69 13.54 -21.97
CA ASN A 478 52.08 12.38 -22.78
C ASN A 478 52.45 11.16 -21.92
N TYR A 479 51.56 10.72 -21.05
CA TYR A 479 51.76 9.53 -20.22
C TYR A 479 51.14 8.27 -20.85
N ASN A 480 51.86 7.15 -20.76
CA ASN A 480 51.25 5.82 -20.78
C ASN A 480 50.88 5.49 -19.33
N LEU A 481 49.68 5.90 -18.92
CA LEU A 481 49.21 5.73 -17.56
C LEU A 481 48.68 4.30 -17.37
N GLU A 482 49.21 3.61 -16.37
CA GLU A 482 48.73 2.30 -15.91
C GLU A 482 48.28 2.43 -14.46
N VAL A 483 46.99 2.22 -14.20
CA VAL A 483 46.40 2.18 -12.86
C VAL A 483 45.83 0.80 -12.61
N ASP A 484 46.33 0.12 -11.59
CA ASP A 484 45.88 -1.21 -11.18
C ASP A 484 45.45 -1.23 -9.71
N ASN A 485 44.32 -1.86 -9.40
CA ASN A 485 43.84 -2.03 -8.02
C ASN A 485 43.78 -0.70 -7.24
N ALA A 486 42.92 0.22 -7.68
CA ALA A 486 42.77 1.54 -7.06
C ALA A 486 41.33 1.76 -6.59
N ILE A 487 41.15 2.39 -5.43
CA ILE A 487 39.87 2.82 -4.88
C ILE A 487 39.90 4.35 -4.77
N VAL A 488 38.95 5.02 -5.43
CA VAL A 488 38.82 6.48 -5.44
C VAL A 488 37.42 6.86 -4.97
N GLU A 489 37.33 7.58 -3.85
CA GLU A 489 36.06 7.81 -3.14
C GLU A 489 35.70 9.29 -2.97
N ASN A 490 34.42 9.60 -3.17
CA ASN A 490 33.78 10.87 -2.85
C ASN A 490 34.36 12.11 -3.54
N TYR A 491 34.93 11.93 -4.74
CA TYR A 491 35.33 13.04 -5.62
C TYR A 491 34.22 13.40 -6.62
N THR A 492 34.18 14.65 -7.07
CA THR A 492 33.29 15.07 -8.17
C THR A 492 33.73 14.44 -9.49
N THR A 493 35.03 14.35 -9.71
CA THR A 493 35.60 13.56 -10.81
C THR A 493 36.53 12.49 -10.25
N GLY A 494 36.33 11.23 -10.61
CA GLY A 494 37.18 10.14 -10.11
C GLY A 494 38.58 10.18 -10.70
N ILE A 495 38.69 9.86 -11.98
CA ILE A 495 39.94 9.81 -12.73
C ILE A 495 39.81 10.64 -14.01
N VAL A 496 40.77 11.52 -14.26
CA VAL A 496 40.86 12.34 -15.48
C VAL A 496 42.20 12.12 -16.15
N ILE A 497 42.18 11.76 -17.43
CA ILE A 497 43.38 11.59 -18.25
C ILE A 497 43.25 12.46 -19.49
N ASN A 498 44.11 13.47 -19.61
CA ASN A 498 44.11 14.43 -20.70
C ASN A 498 45.42 14.32 -21.49
N GLY A 499 45.38 13.67 -22.65
CA GLY A 499 46.51 13.61 -23.57
C GLY A 499 46.75 14.94 -24.26
N GLN A 500 48.00 15.42 -24.26
CA GLN A 500 48.39 16.58 -25.10
C GLN A 500 48.67 16.17 -26.54
N ASN A 501 49.31 15.01 -26.74
CA ASN A 501 49.47 14.37 -28.03
C ASN A 501 48.87 12.95 -27.97
N PRO A 502 47.73 12.70 -28.65
CA PRO A 502 47.04 11.42 -28.61
C PRO A 502 47.93 10.22 -28.91
N ALA A 503 48.83 10.35 -29.91
CA ALA A 503 49.72 9.30 -30.34
C ALA A 503 50.80 8.91 -29.30
N ARG A 504 50.93 9.69 -28.22
CA ARG A 504 51.95 9.53 -27.17
C ARG A 504 51.36 9.33 -25.78
N ALA A 505 50.03 9.29 -25.67
CA ALA A 505 49.32 9.03 -24.44
C ALA A 505 48.53 7.73 -24.54
N ARG A 506 48.47 6.98 -23.45
CA ARG A 506 47.69 5.75 -23.30
C ARG A 506 47.08 5.70 -21.91
N ALA A 507 45.93 5.05 -21.79
CA ALA A 507 45.26 4.82 -20.52
C ALA A 507 44.95 3.33 -20.39
N ARG A 508 45.48 2.71 -19.33
CA ARG A 508 45.14 1.35 -18.92
C ARG A 508 44.68 1.39 -17.47
N LEU A 509 43.40 1.13 -17.26
CA LEU A 509 42.75 1.04 -15.96
C LEU A 509 42.29 -0.40 -15.75
N THR A 510 42.66 -1.00 -14.62
CA THR A 510 42.30 -2.39 -14.30
C THR A 510 42.00 -2.52 -12.82
N ASN A 511 40.89 -3.18 -12.47
CA ASN A 511 40.44 -3.36 -11.08
C ASN A 511 40.31 -2.03 -10.30
N VAL A 512 39.83 -0.98 -10.96
CA VAL A 512 39.63 0.34 -10.40
C VAL A 512 38.20 0.48 -9.90
N ARG A 513 38.05 0.86 -8.63
CA ARG A 513 36.76 1.20 -8.01
C ARG A 513 36.67 2.70 -7.81
N VAL A 514 35.71 3.35 -8.45
CA VAL A 514 35.43 4.77 -8.29
C VAL A 514 34.03 4.92 -7.72
N ILE A 515 33.93 5.42 -6.49
CA ILE A 515 32.67 5.43 -5.73
C ILE A 515 32.38 6.86 -5.27
N LYS A 516 31.17 7.35 -5.52
CA LYS A 516 30.71 8.63 -4.97
C LYS A 516 29.42 8.40 -4.19
N THR A 517 29.38 8.90 -2.97
CA THR A 517 28.12 8.99 -2.22
C THR A 517 27.19 9.98 -2.93
N GLU A 518 26.00 9.52 -3.31
CA GLU A 518 25.02 10.34 -4.00
C GLU A 518 24.50 11.44 -3.07
N SER A 519 24.55 12.69 -3.55
CA SER A 519 24.00 13.83 -2.82
C SER A 519 22.54 14.06 -3.26
N SER A 520 21.75 14.70 -2.40
CA SER A 520 20.39 15.11 -2.75
C SER A 520 20.35 16.28 -3.74
N THR A 521 21.48 16.94 -3.98
CA THR A 521 21.67 18.04 -4.93
C THR A 521 22.22 17.48 -6.25
N ARG A 522 21.83 18.04 -7.38
CA ARG A 522 22.27 17.54 -8.69
C ARG A 522 23.75 17.87 -8.93
N ASP A 523 24.62 16.85 -8.84
CA ASP A 523 26.03 17.01 -9.16
C ASP A 523 26.33 16.43 -10.56
N LEU A 524 26.75 17.28 -11.50
CA LEU A 524 27.36 16.81 -12.75
C LEU A 524 28.75 16.27 -12.40
N CYS A 525 28.87 14.95 -12.39
CA CYS A 525 30.05 14.22 -11.93
C CYS A 525 30.39 13.08 -12.90
N THR A 526 31.68 12.80 -13.08
CA THR A 526 32.19 11.77 -14.00
C THR A 526 33.13 10.82 -13.27
N ALA A 527 32.94 9.51 -13.38
CA ALA A 527 33.82 8.56 -12.71
C ALA A 527 35.18 8.50 -13.41
N ILE A 528 35.18 8.28 -14.72
CA ILE A 528 36.40 8.22 -15.55
C ILE A 528 36.22 9.11 -16.78
N ALA A 529 37.10 10.10 -16.96
CA ALA A 529 37.14 10.97 -18.13
C ALA A 529 38.48 10.84 -18.85
N ILE A 530 38.45 10.44 -20.12
CA ILE A 530 39.63 10.20 -20.94
C ILE A 530 39.55 11.04 -22.20
N ASN A 531 40.50 11.94 -22.40
CA ASN A 531 40.46 12.93 -23.46
C ASN A 531 41.74 12.90 -24.30
N ASN A 532 41.59 12.84 -25.62
CA ASN A 532 42.69 12.93 -26.60
C ASN A 532 43.79 11.88 -26.39
N ILE A 533 43.40 10.61 -26.36
CA ILE A 533 44.28 9.44 -26.16
C ILE A 533 44.08 8.45 -27.29
N THR A 534 45.14 7.81 -27.80
CA THR A 534 45.02 6.82 -28.89
C THR A 534 44.66 5.41 -28.43
N ASN A 535 45.05 5.00 -27.22
CA ASN A 535 44.70 3.67 -26.69
C ASN A 535 44.10 3.78 -25.29
N VAL A 536 42.87 3.28 -25.15
CA VAL A 536 42.09 3.29 -23.91
C VAL A 536 41.68 1.86 -23.58
N TYR A 537 42.08 1.40 -22.40
CA TYR A 537 41.74 0.11 -21.84
C TYR A 537 41.14 0.32 -20.45
N VAL A 538 39.88 -0.07 -20.25
CA VAL A 538 39.13 0.06 -18.99
C VAL A 538 38.50 -1.30 -18.71
N HIS A 539 38.99 -2.01 -17.69
CA HIS A 539 38.67 -3.43 -17.52
C HIS A 539 38.50 -3.85 -16.06
N ALA A 540 37.44 -4.60 -15.78
CA ALA A 540 37.13 -5.08 -14.42
C ALA A 540 36.94 -3.95 -13.39
N ASP A 541 36.38 -2.82 -13.82
CA ASP A 541 36.22 -1.63 -12.98
C ASP A 541 34.81 -1.51 -12.38
N SER A 542 34.67 -0.84 -11.24
CA SER A 542 33.39 -0.59 -10.57
C SER A 542 33.17 0.91 -10.35
N LEU A 543 32.20 1.49 -11.05
CA LEU A 543 31.92 2.92 -11.11
C LEU A 543 30.53 3.19 -10.55
N VAL A 544 30.45 3.82 -9.38
CA VAL A 544 29.19 3.94 -8.63
C VAL A 544 28.89 5.38 -8.23
N GLY A 545 27.66 5.84 -8.50
CA GLY A 545 27.14 7.11 -8.00
C GLY A 545 27.45 8.35 -8.84
N PHE A 546 27.84 8.16 -10.11
CA PHE A 546 28.21 9.25 -11.02
C PHE A 546 27.15 9.50 -12.10
N SER A 547 26.97 10.76 -12.50
CA SER A 547 26.11 11.13 -13.64
C SER A 547 26.66 10.63 -14.97
N THR A 548 27.97 10.52 -15.11
CA THR A 548 28.62 9.82 -16.23
C THR A 548 29.60 8.77 -15.70
N GLY A 549 29.46 7.52 -16.12
CA GLY A 549 30.39 6.45 -15.75
C GLY A 549 31.74 6.64 -16.43
N VAL A 550 31.81 6.31 -17.72
CA VAL A 550 33.01 6.50 -18.56
C VAL A 550 32.73 7.52 -19.66
N SER A 551 33.63 8.49 -19.82
CA SER A 551 33.60 9.44 -20.92
C SER A 551 34.91 9.35 -21.69
N VAL A 552 34.85 9.09 -23.00
CA VAL A 552 36.00 9.16 -23.91
C VAL A 552 35.74 10.23 -24.96
N THR A 553 36.62 11.23 -25.04
CA THR A 553 36.53 12.30 -26.04
C THR A 553 37.80 12.35 -26.88
N ASN A 554 37.63 12.30 -28.19
CA ASN A 554 38.70 12.45 -29.16
C ASN A 554 38.43 13.64 -30.08
N THR A 555 39.28 14.65 -30.03
CA THR A 555 39.24 15.79 -30.97
C THR A 555 40.33 15.70 -32.05
N SER A 556 41.09 14.60 -32.10
CA SER A 556 42.17 14.36 -33.06
C SER A 556 41.67 13.71 -34.34
N ALA A 557 42.47 13.82 -35.41
CA ALA A 557 42.26 13.07 -36.66
C ALA A 557 42.65 11.58 -36.56
N THR A 558 43.38 11.20 -35.51
CA THR A 558 43.74 9.80 -35.24
C THR A 558 42.64 9.14 -34.41
N PRO A 559 42.07 8.01 -34.84
CA PRO A 559 41.08 7.29 -34.04
C PRO A 559 41.59 6.89 -32.65
N THR A 560 40.71 6.90 -31.66
CA THR A 560 40.97 6.30 -30.35
C THR A 560 40.57 4.84 -30.37
N SER A 561 41.54 3.94 -30.19
CA SER A 561 41.29 2.53 -29.94
C SER A 561 40.78 2.36 -28.50
N ILE A 562 39.59 1.78 -28.35
CA ILE A 562 38.96 1.52 -27.06
C ILE A 562 38.74 0.03 -26.84
N GLU A 563 38.99 -0.41 -25.62
CA GLU A 563 38.55 -1.69 -25.07
C GLU A 563 37.98 -1.39 -23.68
N ILE A 564 36.65 -1.41 -23.58
CA ILE A 564 35.94 -1.20 -22.32
C ILE A 564 35.24 -2.52 -22.01
N ALA A 565 35.67 -3.23 -20.97
CA ALA A 565 35.09 -4.53 -20.69
C ALA A 565 34.91 -4.87 -19.20
N ALA A 566 34.05 -5.85 -18.92
CA ALA A 566 33.84 -6.46 -17.61
C ALA A 566 33.62 -5.44 -16.46
N SER A 567 33.04 -4.28 -16.74
CA SER A 567 32.92 -3.18 -15.79
C SER A 567 31.49 -2.97 -15.32
N TYR A 568 31.34 -2.64 -14.04
CA TYR A 568 30.06 -2.42 -13.36
C TYR A 568 29.83 -0.92 -13.17
N ILE A 569 28.87 -0.34 -13.90
CA ILE A 569 28.53 1.08 -13.87
C ILE A 569 27.12 1.24 -13.33
N SER A 570 26.97 1.88 -12.18
CA SER A 570 25.67 1.97 -11.53
C SER A 570 25.44 3.27 -10.78
N LYS A 571 24.17 3.59 -10.58
CA LYS A 571 23.73 4.61 -9.65
C LYS A 571 22.39 4.23 -9.02
N ASN A 572 22.08 4.81 -7.87
CA ASN A 572 20.83 4.60 -7.13
C ASN A 572 19.77 5.63 -7.54
N ALA A 573 20.18 6.87 -7.85
CA ALA A 573 19.28 7.92 -8.26
C ALA A 573 18.59 7.65 -9.61
N VAL A 574 17.31 8.05 -9.69
CA VAL A 574 16.49 8.03 -10.92
C VAL A 574 17.25 8.66 -12.10
N PRO A 575 17.33 8.00 -13.26
CA PRO A 575 17.96 8.58 -14.44
C PRO A 575 17.23 9.80 -15.00
N ASN A 576 18.00 10.80 -15.44
CA ASN A 576 17.57 12.04 -16.08
C ASN A 576 18.39 12.27 -17.37
N GLY A 577 17.92 13.10 -18.29
CA GLY A 577 18.41 13.27 -19.68
C GLY A 577 19.90 13.58 -19.90
N THR A 578 20.67 13.79 -18.83
CA THR A 578 22.11 14.06 -18.86
C THR A 578 22.96 12.94 -18.26
N ASP A 579 22.36 11.79 -17.94
CA ASP A 579 23.04 10.68 -17.28
C ASP A 579 23.45 9.58 -18.27
N PHE A 580 24.75 9.30 -18.36
CA PHE A 580 25.33 8.39 -19.35
C PHE A 580 26.16 7.29 -18.69
N GLY A 581 25.93 6.02 -19.00
CA GLY A 581 26.83 4.95 -18.55
C GLY A 581 28.20 5.09 -19.19
N VAL A 582 28.23 5.03 -20.52
CA VAL A 582 29.40 5.30 -21.35
C VAL A 582 29.05 6.38 -22.38
N LYS A 583 29.93 7.37 -22.53
CA LYS A 583 29.81 8.43 -23.52
C LYS A 583 31.06 8.51 -24.37
N LEU A 584 30.92 8.31 -25.67
CA LEU A 584 32.01 8.38 -26.64
C LEU A 584 31.78 9.57 -27.58
N SER A 585 32.82 10.38 -27.78
CA SER A 585 32.79 11.54 -28.68
C SER A 585 34.03 11.56 -29.56
N GLY A 586 33.87 11.87 -30.85
CA GLY A 586 34.95 11.81 -31.84
C GLY A 586 35.08 10.45 -32.52
N GLU A 587 36.22 10.18 -33.14
CA GLU A 587 36.46 8.90 -33.83
C GLU A 587 37.00 7.84 -32.88
N CYS A 588 36.22 6.78 -32.63
CA CYS A 588 36.64 5.63 -31.80
C CYS A 588 36.47 4.30 -32.55
N ILE A 589 37.40 3.38 -32.31
CA ILE A 589 37.42 2.03 -32.87
C ILE A 589 37.68 1.01 -31.78
N GLY A 590 37.06 -0.17 -31.84
CA GLY A 590 37.34 -1.26 -30.89
C GLY A 590 36.08 -1.90 -30.32
N SER A 591 36.10 -2.29 -29.04
CA SER A 591 35.04 -3.09 -28.44
C SER A 591 34.55 -2.57 -27.09
N ILE A 592 33.28 -2.83 -26.83
CA ILE A 592 32.63 -2.68 -25.54
C ILE A 592 31.97 -4.01 -25.20
N ASP A 593 32.49 -4.70 -24.19
CA ASP A 593 32.09 -6.08 -23.86
C ASP A 593 31.72 -6.25 -22.38
N SER A 594 30.72 -7.06 -22.07
CA SER A 594 30.46 -7.53 -20.70
C SER A 594 30.28 -6.38 -19.68
N LEU A 595 29.74 -5.24 -20.12
CA LEU A 595 29.38 -4.14 -19.22
C LEU A 595 28.07 -4.44 -18.52
N PHE A 596 27.99 -4.11 -17.24
CA PHE A 596 26.72 -3.97 -16.55
C PHE A 596 26.46 -2.48 -16.30
N VAL A 597 25.42 -1.92 -16.90
CA VAL A 597 25.04 -0.51 -16.74
C VAL A 597 23.66 -0.43 -16.12
N ASN A 598 23.52 0.19 -14.94
CA ASN A 598 22.26 0.27 -14.20
C ASN A 598 21.81 1.70 -13.88
N ASN A 599 20.52 1.98 -14.08
CA ASN A 599 19.84 3.24 -13.75
C ASN A 599 20.39 4.48 -14.50
N TYR A 600 20.81 4.36 -15.77
CA TYR A 600 21.25 5.51 -16.57
C TYR A 600 20.20 5.94 -17.59
N PHE A 601 20.22 7.21 -18.00
CA PHE A 601 19.31 7.66 -19.05
C PHE A 601 19.71 7.05 -20.40
N CYS A 602 21.01 7.03 -20.67
CA CYS A 602 21.56 6.29 -21.80
C CYS A 602 22.67 5.35 -21.32
N GLY A 603 22.59 4.07 -21.67
CA GLY A 603 23.62 3.08 -21.39
C GLY A 603 24.92 3.45 -22.09
N ILE A 604 24.90 3.50 -23.42
CA ILE A 604 26.02 3.92 -24.27
C ILE A 604 25.53 5.00 -25.25
N GLU A 605 26.16 6.17 -25.23
CA GLU A 605 25.95 7.22 -26.22
C GLU A 605 27.22 7.41 -27.07
N THR A 606 27.05 7.45 -28.40
CA THR A 606 28.12 7.74 -29.36
C THR A 606 27.84 9.00 -30.17
N ASN A 607 28.86 9.86 -30.25
CA ASN A 607 28.83 11.13 -30.96
C ASN A 607 30.06 11.26 -31.88
N GLY A 608 29.96 10.84 -33.13
CA GLY A 608 31.03 10.95 -34.13
C GLY A 608 31.25 9.65 -34.88
N ASN A 609 32.33 9.55 -35.64
CA ASN A 609 32.59 8.37 -36.47
C ASN A 609 32.97 7.15 -35.61
N GLN A 610 32.11 6.13 -35.52
CA GLN A 610 32.37 4.93 -34.71
C GLN A 610 32.58 3.69 -35.57
N GLN A 611 33.58 2.89 -35.20
CA GLN A 611 33.76 1.51 -35.65
C GLN A 611 33.85 0.55 -34.45
N LEU A 612 32.70 0.23 -33.86
CA LEU A 612 32.60 -0.47 -32.57
C LEU A 612 31.95 -1.84 -32.70
N SER A 613 32.42 -2.79 -31.89
CA SER A 613 31.73 -4.04 -31.57
C SER A 613 31.23 -3.96 -30.13
N ILE A 614 29.92 -3.87 -29.94
CA ILE A 614 29.26 -3.72 -28.64
C ILE A 614 28.50 -5.01 -28.34
N TYR A 615 29.00 -5.83 -27.41
CA TYR A 615 28.44 -7.14 -27.15
C TYR A 615 28.49 -7.62 -25.70
N GLY A 616 27.66 -8.59 -25.34
CA GLY A 616 27.65 -9.16 -23.99
C GLY A 616 27.23 -8.18 -22.88
N ASN A 617 26.72 -7.00 -23.21
CA ASN A 617 26.41 -5.96 -22.22
C ASN A 617 24.99 -6.12 -21.66
N THR A 618 24.81 -5.79 -20.38
CA THR A 618 23.53 -5.75 -19.69
C THR A 618 23.17 -4.31 -19.31
N PHE A 619 22.04 -3.82 -19.81
CA PHE A 619 21.49 -2.50 -19.54
C PHE A 619 20.24 -2.62 -18.66
N SER A 620 20.41 -2.44 -17.34
CA SER A 620 19.32 -2.54 -16.37
C SER A 620 18.74 -1.15 -16.06
N ASN A 621 17.42 -1.02 -16.14
CA ASN A 621 16.70 0.22 -15.82
C ASN A 621 17.22 1.47 -16.58
N CYS A 622 17.83 1.25 -17.75
CA CYS A 622 18.26 2.33 -18.62
C CYS A 622 17.09 2.80 -19.51
N CYS A 623 16.97 4.11 -19.76
CA CYS A 623 15.92 4.59 -20.68
C CYS A 623 16.23 4.22 -22.13
N THR A 624 17.49 4.34 -22.53
CA THR A 624 18.01 3.92 -23.83
C THR A 624 19.27 3.08 -23.57
N ALA A 625 19.39 1.92 -24.19
CA ALA A 625 20.59 1.09 -24.09
C ALA A 625 21.71 1.66 -24.98
N TYR A 626 21.38 1.96 -26.24
CA TYR A 626 22.34 2.48 -27.20
C TYR A 626 21.79 3.65 -28.02
N LYS A 627 22.57 4.73 -28.11
CA LYS A 627 22.20 5.96 -28.83
C LYS A 627 23.33 6.44 -29.72
N VAL A 628 23.04 6.62 -31.01
CA VAL A 628 23.95 7.18 -32.02
C VAL A 628 23.45 8.55 -32.45
N ASN A 629 24.22 9.61 -32.26
CA ASN A 629 23.78 10.98 -32.58
C ASN A 629 24.42 11.61 -33.82
N GLN A 630 25.57 11.13 -34.27
CA GLN A 630 26.27 11.65 -35.44
C GLN A 630 26.80 10.51 -36.30
N SER A 631 27.07 10.79 -37.58
CA SER A 631 27.43 9.78 -38.59
C SER A 631 28.54 8.85 -38.13
N SER A 632 28.29 7.55 -38.21
CA SER A 632 29.26 6.48 -37.93
C SER A 632 29.43 5.57 -39.14
N THR A 633 30.64 5.04 -39.34
CA THR A 633 30.98 4.19 -40.48
C THR A 633 30.29 2.82 -40.40
N SER A 634 30.39 2.14 -39.26
CA SER A 634 29.77 0.83 -39.03
C SER A 634 29.84 0.47 -37.54
N THR A 635 28.72 0.11 -36.92
CA THR A 635 28.73 -0.45 -35.55
C THR A 635 27.95 -1.76 -35.51
N ASN A 636 28.54 -2.77 -34.85
CA ASN A 636 27.89 -4.03 -34.55
C ASN A 636 27.42 -3.98 -33.10
N PHE A 637 26.12 -4.12 -32.88
CA PHE A 637 25.49 -4.16 -31.57
C PHE A 637 24.81 -5.51 -31.40
N HIS A 638 25.49 -6.46 -30.73
CA HIS A 638 25.02 -7.85 -30.70
C HIS A 638 25.14 -8.55 -29.35
N CYS A 639 24.33 -9.55 -29.05
CA CYS A 639 24.41 -10.30 -27.78
C CYS A 639 24.24 -9.42 -26.53
N ASN A 640 23.45 -8.35 -26.60
CA ASN A 640 23.18 -7.46 -25.46
C ASN A 640 21.80 -7.72 -24.86
N ILE A 641 21.71 -7.56 -23.54
CA ILE A 641 20.47 -7.65 -22.77
C ILE A 641 20.11 -6.25 -22.29
N GLY A 642 18.87 -5.82 -22.50
CA GLY A 642 18.38 -4.56 -21.95
C GLY A 642 17.02 -4.75 -21.31
N PHE A 643 16.86 -4.30 -20.08
CA PHE A 643 15.58 -4.42 -19.40
C PHE A 643 15.23 -3.22 -18.54
N ARG A 644 13.94 -2.98 -18.38
CA ARG A 644 13.44 -1.82 -17.64
C ARG A 644 12.26 -2.19 -16.76
N ASN A 645 12.41 -2.03 -15.45
CA ASN A 645 11.35 -2.24 -14.48
C ASN A 645 10.38 -1.03 -14.45
N SER A 646 9.12 -1.30 -14.10
CA SER A 646 7.95 -0.41 -14.06
C SER A 646 8.07 0.83 -13.14
N HIS A 647 9.16 0.98 -12.38
CA HIS A 647 9.34 2.04 -11.38
C HIS A 647 9.42 3.48 -11.95
N TYR A 648 9.52 3.65 -13.28
CA TYR A 648 9.82 4.92 -13.93
C TYR A 648 8.74 5.38 -14.92
N VAL A 649 7.48 5.39 -14.49
CA VAL A 649 6.30 5.73 -15.31
C VAL A 649 6.26 7.20 -15.75
N SER A 650 7.08 8.08 -15.17
CA SER A 650 7.05 9.54 -15.38
C SER A 650 8.08 10.10 -16.36
N ILE A 651 9.03 9.30 -16.84
CA ILE A 651 10.01 9.74 -17.85
C ILE A 651 9.48 9.49 -19.26
N PRO A 652 9.68 10.44 -20.19
CA PRO A 652 9.11 10.36 -21.54
C PRO A 652 9.53 9.06 -22.23
N SER A 653 8.60 8.53 -23.02
CA SER A 653 8.76 7.34 -23.86
C SER A 653 10.01 7.42 -24.73
N LEU A 654 11.07 6.72 -24.36
CA LEU A 654 12.31 6.66 -25.13
C LEU A 654 12.58 5.25 -25.62
N SER A 655 13.17 5.17 -26.80
CA SER A 655 13.51 3.94 -27.49
C SER A 655 14.69 3.23 -26.82
N ALA A 656 14.68 1.90 -26.84
CA ALA A 656 15.80 1.07 -26.38
C ALA A 656 17.06 1.34 -27.22
N ILE A 657 16.87 1.55 -28.52
CA ILE A 657 17.93 1.93 -29.46
C ILE A 657 17.49 3.17 -30.23
N ILE A 658 18.36 4.19 -30.28
CA ILE A 658 18.14 5.45 -31.01
C ILE A 658 19.27 5.65 -32.02
N CYS A 659 18.92 5.87 -33.28
CA CYS A 659 19.86 6.19 -34.35
C CYS A 659 19.47 7.51 -35.03
N ASN A 660 20.13 8.60 -34.64
CA ASN A 660 19.89 9.94 -35.18
C ASN A 660 20.86 10.34 -36.31
N ALA A 661 21.65 9.39 -36.80
CA ALA A 661 22.83 9.60 -37.63
C ALA A 661 22.74 8.88 -38.97
N VAL A 662 23.52 9.28 -39.98
CA VAL A 662 23.78 8.42 -41.15
C VAL A 662 24.77 7.34 -40.73
N THR A 663 24.34 6.08 -40.63
CA THR A 663 25.21 4.96 -40.26
C THR A 663 24.73 3.63 -40.83
N ASN A 664 25.65 2.68 -40.93
CA ASN A 664 25.34 1.25 -40.99
C ASN A 664 25.33 0.70 -39.56
N LEU A 665 24.18 0.21 -39.10
CA LEU A 665 24.05 -0.38 -37.76
C LEU A 665 23.53 -1.80 -37.91
N ASP A 666 24.35 -2.77 -37.49
CA ASP A 666 23.97 -4.17 -37.41
C ASP A 666 23.57 -4.51 -35.98
N ILE A 667 22.33 -4.97 -35.81
CA ILE A 667 21.71 -5.26 -34.52
C ILE A 667 21.35 -6.73 -34.53
N SER A 668 22.11 -7.58 -33.82
CA SER A 668 21.87 -9.02 -33.86
C SER A 668 21.91 -9.72 -32.51
N ASN A 669 21.11 -10.77 -32.32
CA ASN A 669 21.13 -11.57 -31.08
C ASN A 669 20.94 -10.70 -29.81
N ASN A 670 20.08 -9.69 -29.81
CA ASN A 670 19.82 -8.88 -28.61
C ASN A 670 18.48 -9.25 -27.97
N THR A 671 18.37 -9.11 -26.66
CA THR A 671 17.12 -9.31 -25.92
C THR A 671 16.76 -8.04 -25.15
N PHE A 672 15.66 -7.41 -25.53
CA PHE A 672 15.11 -6.24 -24.86
C PHE A 672 13.74 -6.52 -24.26
N SER A 673 13.56 -6.22 -22.96
CA SER A 673 12.30 -6.46 -22.24
C SER A 673 11.84 -5.26 -21.39
N GLY A 674 10.53 -5.03 -21.32
CA GLY A 674 9.91 -4.04 -20.45
C GLY A 674 9.31 -2.82 -21.19
N TYR A 675 8.79 -1.86 -20.41
CA TYR A 675 7.97 -0.76 -20.96
C TYR A 675 8.73 0.10 -21.99
N LEU A 676 8.24 0.07 -23.24
CA LEU A 676 8.67 0.86 -24.42
C LEU A 676 10.04 0.48 -25.02
N CYS A 677 10.37 -0.81 -25.08
CA CYS A 677 11.53 -1.28 -25.84
C CYS A 677 11.28 -1.29 -27.36
N TYR A 678 11.62 -0.19 -28.05
CA TYR A 678 11.52 -0.09 -29.50
C TYR A 678 12.77 0.53 -30.13
N LEU A 679 12.91 0.42 -31.45
CA LEU A 679 13.97 1.06 -32.25
C LEU A 679 13.45 2.37 -32.87
N SER A 680 14.22 3.45 -32.77
CA SER A 680 14.00 4.66 -33.55
C SER A 680 15.22 4.97 -34.42
N ALA A 681 15.02 5.20 -35.71
CA ALA A 681 16.07 5.61 -36.62
C ALA A 681 15.61 6.74 -37.55
N VAL A 682 16.47 7.74 -37.71
CA VAL A 682 16.30 8.87 -38.64
C VAL A 682 17.53 9.06 -39.54
N SER A 683 17.48 10.01 -40.47
CA SER A 683 18.66 10.50 -41.20
C SER A 683 19.27 9.51 -42.21
N LEU A 684 18.47 8.80 -43.02
CA LEU A 684 18.97 7.91 -44.10
C LEU A 684 19.91 6.79 -43.60
N SER A 685 19.73 6.30 -42.37
CA SER A 685 20.49 5.15 -41.84
C SER A 685 20.17 3.87 -42.61
N VAL A 686 21.12 2.94 -42.66
CA VAL A 686 20.87 1.54 -43.08
C VAL A 686 20.96 0.66 -41.84
N ILE A 687 19.83 0.09 -41.43
CA ILE A 687 19.74 -0.79 -40.27
C ILE A 687 19.57 -2.24 -40.71
N SER A 688 20.37 -3.14 -40.14
CA SER A 688 20.21 -4.59 -40.24
C SER A 688 19.79 -5.13 -38.88
N MET A 689 18.70 -5.89 -38.83
CA MET A 689 18.22 -6.56 -37.61
C MET A 689 18.10 -8.06 -37.83
N ALA A 690 18.85 -8.85 -37.07
CA ALA A 690 18.77 -10.31 -37.13
C ALA A 690 18.66 -10.96 -35.75
N GLN A 691 17.77 -11.93 -35.55
CA GLN A 691 17.81 -12.77 -34.32
C GLN A 691 17.59 -11.99 -33.02
N ASN A 692 16.85 -10.89 -33.04
CA ASN A 692 16.58 -10.10 -31.83
C ASN A 692 15.23 -10.47 -31.21
N ILE A 693 15.13 -10.35 -29.89
CA ILE A 693 13.89 -10.39 -29.12
C ILE A 693 13.58 -8.99 -28.58
N PHE A 694 12.39 -8.49 -28.91
CA PHE A 694 11.80 -7.29 -28.30
C PHE A 694 10.48 -7.66 -27.61
N HIS A 695 10.56 -7.90 -26.31
CA HIS A 695 9.47 -8.40 -25.45
C HIS A 695 8.76 -7.27 -24.69
N ASN A 696 7.44 -7.36 -24.51
CA ASN A 696 6.65 -6.37 -23.75
C ASN A 696 6.73 -4.90 -24.24
N SER A 697 7.03 -4.68 -25.52
CA SER A 697 6.83 -3.37 -26.16
C SER A 697 5.33 -3.04 -26.19
N LEU A 698 4.93 -1.97 -25.49
CA LEU A 698 3.51 -1.58 -25.37
C LEU A 698 2.84 -1.47 -26.76
N PRO A 699 1.62 -2.00 -26.92
CA PRO A 699 0.91 -2.03 -28.22
C PRO A 699 0.43 -0.66 -28.72
N ILE A 700 0.71 0.43 -28.00
CA ILE A 700 0.23 1.79 -28.33
C ILE A 700 1.03 2.46 -29.46
N SER A 701 2.22 1.94 -29.82
CA SER A 701 3.07 2.50 -30.89
C SER A 701 3.82 1.39 -31.63
N SER A 702 4.17 1.63 -32.90
CA SER A 702 5.02 0.71 -33.67
C SER A 702 6.37 0.49 -32.96
N PRO A 703 6.82 -0.77 -32.77
CA PRO A 703 8.09 -1.09 -32.12
C PRO A 703 9.33 -0.72 -32.95
N ILE A 704 9.11 -0.20 -34.16
CA ILE A 704 10.14 0.33 -35.04
C ILE A 704 9.60 1.63 -35.64
N LEU A 705 10.33 2.72 -35.43
CA LEU A 705 10.03 4.06 -35.96
C LEU A 705 11.16 4.51 -36.88
N LEU A 706 10.92 4.47 -38.19
CA LEU A 706 11.86 4.89 -39.22
C LEU A 706 11.39 6.20 -39.87
N THR A 707 12.27 7.20 -39.91
CA THR A 707 12.07 8.42 -40.73
C THR A 707 13.23 8.54 -41.70
N THR A 708 12.98 8.43 -43.01
CA THR A 708 14.00 8.42 -44.09
C THR A 708 15.03 7.28 -44.07
N SER A 709 15.14 6.48 -43.01
CA SER A 709 16.05 5.32 -42.91
C SER A 709 15.47 4.03 -43.52
N THR A 710 16.35 3.09 -43.88
CA THR A 710 15.97 1.74 -44.35
C THR A 710 16.27 0.68 -43.29
N LEU A 711 15.46 -0.39 -43.27
CA LEU A 711 15.63 -1.52 -42.36
C LEU A 711 15.45 -2.84 -43.10
N SER A 712 16.41 -3.75 -42.92
CA SER A 712 16.28 -5.18 -43.22
C SER A 712 16.14 -5.95 -41.92
N ALA A 713 15.08 -6.75 -41.77
CA ALA A 713 14.81 -7.50 -40.55
C ALA A 713 14.56 -8.98 -40.87
N THR A 714 15.34 -9.89 -40.28
CA THR A 714 15.21 -11.35 -40.46
C THR A 714 15.31 -12.10 -39.14
N TYR A 715 14.50 -13.13 -38.94
CA TYR A 715 14.55 -13.98 -37.75
C TYR A 715 14.42 -13.21 -36.42
N ASN A 716 13.58 -12.18 -36.34
CA ASN A 716 13.36 -11.45 -35.09
C ASN A 716 12.01 -11.81 -34.46
N ASN A 717 11.93 -11.84 -33.13
CA ASN A 717 10.68 -11.85 -32.39
C ASN A 717 10.36 -10.44 -31.89
N ILE A 718 9.46 -9.74 -32.58
CA ILE A 718 9.13 -8.33 -32.30
C ILE A 718 7.62 -8.20 -32.15
N ASN A 719 7.18 -7.72 -30.97
CA ASN A 719 5.77 -7.54 -30.66
C ASN A 719 5.10 -6.46 -31.53
N LYS A 720 4.56 -6.85 -32.68
CA LYS A 720 3.87 -5.97 -33.62
C LYS A 720 2.36 -6.16 -33.49
N LEU A 721 1.62 -5.10 -33.17
CA LEU A 721 0.16 -5.19 -33.04
C LEU A 721 -0.47 -5.74 -34.34
N ASN A 722 -1.11 -6.92 -34.24
CA ASN A 722 -1.83 -7.59 -35.33
C ASN A 722 -0.99 -8.05 -36.55
N GLY A 723 0.28 -8.44 -36.39
CA GLY A 723 0.98 -9.14 -37.47
C GLY A 723 2.47 -9.33 -37.24
N VAL A 724 3.17 -9.91 -38.22
CA VAL A 724 4.61 -10.15 -38.18
C VAL A 724 5.38 -9.01 -38.86
N TYR A 725 6.61 -8.71 -38.43
CA TYR A 725 7.46 -7.74 -39.10
C TYR A 725 7.89 -8.27 -40.48
N PRO A 726 7.82 -7.49 -41.58
CA PRO A 726 8.19 -7.98 -42.90
C PRO A 726 9.64 -8.48 -42.95
N GLY A 727 9.86 -9.61 -43.62
CA GLY A 727 11.17 -10.25 -43.76
C GLY A 727 11.14 -11.75 -43.47
N THR A 728 12.24 -12.43 -43.74
CA THR A 728 12.36 -13.89 -43.58
C THR A 728 12.44 -14.28 -42.10
N GLY A 729 11.66 -15.27 -41.67
CA GLY A 729 11.80 -15.90 -40.35
C GLY A 729 11.40 -15.04 -39.15
N ASN A 730 10.91 -13.82 -39.33
CA ASN A 730 10.40 -13.03 -38.22
C ASN A 730 9.16 -13.70 -37.61
N ILE A 731 9.00 -13.62 -36.31
CA ILE A 731 7.84 -14.11 -35.56
C ILE A 731 7.28 -12.99 -34.68
N ASN A 732 6.08 -13.21 -34.14
CA ASN A 732 5.44 -12.29 -33.21
C ASN A 732 4.69 -13.11 -32.15
N GLU A 733 5.47 -13.70 -31.26
CA GLU A 733 5.00 -14.64 -30.24
C GLU A 733 5.53 -14.23 -28.86
N ALA A 734 4.87 -14.66 -27.80
CA ALA A 734 5.39 -14.43 -26.45
C ALA A 734 6.76 -15.10 -26.29
N SER A 735 7.77 -14.35 -25.85
CA SER A 735 9.15 -14.86 -25.81
C SER A 735 9.41 -15.89 -24.70
N LEU A 736 8.58 -15.93 -23.66
CA LEU A 736 8.61 -16.92 -22.56
C LEU A 736 10.01 -17.09 -21.91
N PHE A 737 10.37 -16.16 -21.04
CA PHE A 737 11.59 -16.23 -20.23
C PHE A 737 11.38 -17.07 -18.95
N GLU A 738 12.46 -17.57 -18.35
CA GLU A 738 12.46 -18.27 -17.06
C GLU A 738 11.96 -17.37 -15.91
N ASN A 739 12.52 -16.17 -15.76
CA ASN A 739 12.05 -15.22 -14.73
C ASN A 739 12.35 -13.75 -15.09
N GLU A 740 11.46 -13.17 -15.90
CA GLU A 740 11.55 -11.75 -16.29
C GLU A 740 11.58 -10.79 -15.09
N LEU A 741 10.85 -11.09 -14.01
CA LEU A 741 10.74 -10.19 -12.84
C LEU A 741 12.06 -10.06 -12.07
N LEU A 742 12.89 -11.09 -12.09
CA LEU A 742 14.22 -11.10 -11.47
C LEU A 742 15.34 -10.68 -12.45
N GLY A 743 14.99 -10.37 -13.70
CA GLY A 743 15.97 -10.04 -14.74
C GLY A 743 16.66 -11.27 -15.36
N ASP A 744 16.11 -12.46 -15.17
CA ASP A 744 16.56 -13.68 -15.84
C ASP A 744 15.84 -13.84 -17.18
N TYR A 745 16.58 -13.51 -18.24
CA TYR A 745 16.11 -13.52 -19.63
C TYR A 745 16.50 -14.80 -20.38
N SER A 746 16.90 -15.84 -19.67
CA SER A 746 17.07 -17.17 -20.26
C SER A 746 15.72 -17.63 -20.82
N LEU A 747 15.72 -18.19 -22.02
CA LEU A 747 14.51 -18.73 -22.64
C LEU A 747 14.05 -19.95 -21.83
N ASN A 748 12.76 -20.01 -21.52
CA ASN A 748 12.22 -21.23 -20.95
C ASN A 748 11.98 -22.27 -22.05
N VAL A 749 11.85 -23.54 -21.66
CA VAL A 749 11.77 -24.69 -22.58
C VAL A 749 10.61 -24.65 -23.58
N PHE A 750 9.59 -23.82 -23.34
CA PHE A 750 8.44 -23.66 -24.25
C PHE A 750 8.55 -22.43 -25.16
N SER A 751 9.67 -21.71 -25.08
CA SER A 751 9.85 -20.48 -25.84
C SER A 751 9.81 -20.72 -27.35
N PRO A 752 9.03 -19.93 -28.10
CA PRO A 752 9.02 -19.97 -29.56
C PRO A 752 10.28 -19.34 -30.17
N CYS A 753 11.17 -18.78 -29.34
CA CYS A 753 12.45 -18.23 -29.78
C CYS A 753 13.56 -19.29 -29.84
N ILE A 754 13.34 -20.48 -29.28
CA ILE A 754 14.29 -21.59 -29.35
C ILE A 754 14.29 -22.17 -30.78
N ASP A 755 15.47 -22.44 -31.35
CA ASP A 755 15.70 -22.98 -32.69
C ASP A 755 15.05 -22.16 -33.83
N ALA A 756 14.69 -20.91 -33.56
CA ALA A 756 13.90 -20.08 -34.47
C ALA A 756 14.75 -19.05 -35.25
N GLY A 757 16.05 -19.01 -35.00
CA GLY A 757 17.03 -18.17 -35.68
C GLY A 757 17.36 -18.63 -37.10
N ASN A 758 18.43 -18.07 -37.66
CA ASN A 758 18.83 -18.34 -39.03
C ASN A 758 19.56 -19.71 -39.13
N PRO A 759 19.00 -20.73 -39.81
CA PRO A 759 19.63 -22.05 -39.93
C PRO A 759 20.89 -22.06 -40.79
N ALA A 760 21.20 -20.97 -41.49
CA ALA A 760 22.44 -20.82 -42.24
C ALA A 760 23.63 -20.35 -41.37
N ASN A 761 23.37 -19.87 -40.15
CA ASN A 761 24.41 -19.49 -39.20
C ASN A 761 24.99 -20.74 -38.51
N PRO A 762 26.18 -20.66 -37.89
CA PRO A 762 26.72 -21.76 -37.08
C PRO A 762 25.72 -22.20 -35.99
N PRO A 763 25.53 -23.51 -35.75
CA PRO A 763 24.67 -24.02 -34.68
C PRO A 763 25.02 -23.44 -33.30
N ASP A 764 24.05 -23.44 -32.40
CA ASP A 764 24.26 -23.11 -30.99
C ASP A 764 25.19 -24.14 -30.31
N PRO A 765 25.72 -23.86 -29.10
CA PRO A 765 26.71 -24.73 -28.44
C PRO A 765 26.27 -26.19 -28.24
N ASP A 766 24.97 -26.45 -28.17
CA ASP A 766 24.38 -27.79 -28.06
C ASP A 766 24.20 -28.50 -29.44
N GLY A 767 24.48 -27.79 -30.54
CA GLY A 767 24.37 -28.27 -31.91
C GLY A 767 23.01 -28.03 -32.57
N SER A 768 22.09 -27.34 -31.90
CA SER A 768 20.76 -27.02 -32.44
C SER A 768 20.79 -25.80 -33.37
N ILE A 769 19.65 -25.45 -33.98
CA ILE A 769 19.56 -24.24 -34.82
C ILE A 769 19.71 -23.03 -33.89
N GLN A 770 20.28 -21.93 -34.38
CA GLN A 770 20.42 -20.73 -33.55
C GLN A 770 19.09 -20.29 -32.94
N ASP A 771 19.13 -19.89 -31.68
CA ASP A 771 18.03 -19.22 -31.01
C ASP A 771 17.92 -17.74 -31.41
N MET A 772 16.77 -17.14 -31.16
CA MET A 772 16.64 -15.69 -31.15
C MET A 772 17.01 -15.14 -29.76
N GLY A 773 17.66 -13.97 -29.71
CA GLY A 773 17.99 -13.27 -28.47
C GLY A 773 19.47 -13.34 -28.11
N ALA A 774 19.81 -12.83 -26.92
CA ALA A 774 21.19 -12.71 -26.44
C ALA A 774 21.73 -13.94 -25.73
N LEU A 775 20.85 -14.84 -25.30
CA LEU A 775 21.19 -16.06 -24.58
C LEU A 775 20.72 -17.26 -25.39
N THR A 776 21.58 -18.26 -25.50
CA THR A 776 21.25 -19.56 -26.11
C THR A 776 20.63 -20.49 -25.06
N PHE A 777 19.66 -21.27 -25.49
CA PHE A 777 19.07 -22.39 -24.78
C PHE A 777 19.94 -23.64 -25.00
N ASP A 778 19.99 -24.52 -24.01
CA ASP A 778 20.78 -25.75 -24.08
C ASP A 778 19.87 -26.97 -23.92
N TRP A 779 19.61 -27.64 -25.04
CA TRP A 779 18.81 -28.87 -25.06
C TRP A 779 19.46 -30.02 -24.30
N THR A 780 20.76 -30.01 -23.99
CA THR A 780 21.38 -31.11 -23.23
C THR A 780 20.97 -31.11 -21.75
N THR A 781 20.69 -29.92 -21.21
CA THR A 781 20.32 -29.71 -19.81
C THR A 781 18.80 -29.49 -19.60
N ALA A 782 18.04 -29.19 -20.65
CA ALA A 782 16.60 -29.00 -20.59
C ALA A 782 15.83 -30.21 -19.98
N PRO A 783 14.78 -29.99 -19.18
CA PRO A 783 13.90 -31.07 -18.75
C PRO A 783 13.11 -31.66 -19.94
N LEU A 784 12.71 -32.92 -19.84
CA LEU A 784 11.72 -33.52 -20.72
C LEU A 784 10.36 -33.35 -20.04
N ILE A 785 9.44 -32.61 -20.67
CA ILE A 785 8.11 -32.33 -20.16
C ILE A 785 7.08 -32.83 -21.18
N ALA A 786 6.19 -33.72 -20.75
CA ALA A 786 5.04 -34.17 -21.50
C ALA A 786 3.97 -33.07 -21.50
N ALA A 787 3.42 -32.73 -22.66
CA ALA A 787 2.28 -31.83 -22.76
C ALA A 787 1.49 -32.10 -24.03
N TYR A 788 0.18 -31.85 -23.99
CA TYR A 788 -0.66 -31.93 -25.19
C TYR A 788 -1.90 -31.04 -25.08
N VAL A 789 -2.50 -30.78 -26.25
CA VAL A 789 -3.81 -30.14 -26.37
C VAL A 789 -4.73 -31.01 -27.22
N CYS A 790 -6.03 -30.82 -27.07
CA CYS A 790 -7.07 -31.49 -27.84
C CYS A 790 -7.94 -30.45 -28.55
N ASP A 791 -8.43 -30.77 -29.75
CA ASP A 791 -9.28 -29.88 -30.55
C ASP A 791 -10.70 -29.72 -29.97
N THR A 792 -11.23 -30.76 -29.33
CA THR A 792 -12.48 -30.75 -28.59
C THR A 792 -12.37 -31.57 -27.30
N VAL A 793 -13.10 -31.13 -26.27
CA VAL A 793 -13.17 -31.80 -24.95
C VAL A 793 -14.58 -32.32 -24.65
N SER A 794 -15.54 -32.06 -25.52
CA SER A 794 -16.91 -32.54 -25.33
C SER A 794 -17.69 -32.65 -26.63
N GLY A 795 -18.65 -33.56 -26.69
CA GLY A 795 -19.54 -33.75 -27.82
C GLY A 795 -20.41 -34.99 -27.65
N GLN A 796 -21.25 -35.30 -28.63
CA GLN A 796 -22.11 -36.49 -28.58
C GLN A 796 -21.36 -37.72 -29.09
N HIS A 797 -21.71 -38.89 -28.58
CA HIS A 797 -21.16 -40.16 -29.06
C HIS A 797 -21.54 -40.43 -30.55
N PRO A 798 -20.62 -40.93 -31.40
CA PRO A 798 -19.19 -41.05 -31.17
C PRO A 798 -18.48 -39.69 -31.26
N LEU A 799 -17.62 -39.40 -30.28
CA LEU A 799 -16.80 -38.19 -30.27
C LEU A 799 -15.39 -38.52 -30.78
N THR A 800 -15.01 -37.95 -31.92
CA THR A 800 -13.62 -37.97 -32.38
C THR A 800 -12.87 -36.79 -31.76
N VAL A 801 -11.75 -37.06 -31.09
CA VAL A 801 -10.84 -36.05 -30.54
C VAL A 801 -9.50 -36.16 -31.22
N GLN A 802 -9.00 -35.05 -31.75
CA GLN A 802 -7.65 -34.92 -32.27
C GLN A 802 -6.72 -34.42 -31.18
N PHE A 803 -5.69 -35.20 -30.85
CA PHE A 803 -4.66 -34.82 -29.92
C PHE A 803 -3.49 -34.20 -30.68
N THR A 804 -2.93 -33.13 -30.13
CA THR A 804 -1.73 -32.46 -30.63
C THR A 804 -0.69 -32.43 -29.53
N ASP A 805 0.44 -33.09 -29.76
CA ASP A 805 1.60 -33.07 -28.88
C ASP A 805 2.17 -31.65 -28.75
N LYS A 806 2.51 -31.31 -27.50
CA LYS A 806 3.17 -30.06 -27.08
C LYS A 806 4.36 -30.35 -26.17
N SER A 807 4.80 -31.61 -26.11
CA SER A 807 5.92 -32.02 -25.28
C SER A 807 7.21 -31.34 -25.75
N THR A 808 8.14 -31.16 -24.82
CA THR A 808 9.43 -30.53 -25.10
C THR A 808 10.36 -31.52 -25.81
N ARG A 809 11.20 -31.03 -26.75
CA ARG A 809 12.17 -31.78 -27.59
C ARG A 809 11.57 -32.52 -28.79
N ASN A 810 12.32 -32.52 -29.89
CA ASN A 810 11.86 -33.05 -31.19
C ASN A 810 12.18 -34.54 -31.41
N SER A 811 13.05 -35.14 -30.60
CA SER A 811 13.54 -36.53 -30.74
C SER A 811 13.10 -37.41 -29.58
N ILE A 812 11.79 -37.62 -29.47
CA ILE A 812 11.15 -38.40 -28.39
C ILE A 812 10.20 -39.44 -29.00
N SER A 813 9.83 -40.43 -28.19
CA SER A 813 8.78 -41.40 -28.47
C SER A 813 7.53 -41.08 -27.66
N TRP A 814 6.34 -41.35 -28.20
CA TRP A 814 5.05 -41.08 -27.57
C TRP A 814 4.34 -42.38 -27.21
N SER A 815 3.61 -42.36 -26.11
CA SER A 815 2.79 -43.46 -25.63
C SER A 815 1.53 -42.85 -25.00
N TRP A 816 0.42 -42.98 -25.70
CA TRP A 816 -0.87 -42.41 -25.31
C TRP A 816 -1.77 -43.47 -24.67
N ASP A 817 -2.34 -43.15 -23.52
CA ASP A 817 -3.47 -43.84 -22.90
C ASP A 817 -4.64 -42.85 -22.97
N LEU A 818 -5.60 -43.10 -23.85
CA LEU A 818 -6.60 -42.14 -24.29
C LEU A 818 -7.94 -42.34 -23.60
N ASP A 819 -8.16 -43.48 -22.94
CA ASP A 819 -9.38 -43.77 -22.18
C ASP A 819 -9.15 -43.90 -20.66
N GLY A 820 -7.90 -43.88 -20.20
CA GLY A 820 -7.50 -43.90 -18.80
C GLY A 820 -7.51 -45.30 -18.19
N ASP A 821 -7.43 -46.34 -19.02
CA ASP A 821 -7.43 -47.73 -18.56
C ASP A 821 -6.03 -48.25 -18.15
N GLY A 822 -4.98 -47.45 -18.39
CA GLY A 822 -3.59 -47.75 -18.09
C GLY A 822 -2.86 -48.53 -19.20
N LEU A 823 -3.49 -48.75 -20.35
CA LEU A 823 -2.91 -49.38 -21.54
C LEU A 823 -2.58 -48.32 -22.60
N VAL A 824 -1.65 -48.66 -23.50
CA VAL A 824 -1.24 -47.75 -24.57
C VAL A 824 -2.14 -47.96 -25.79
N ASP A 825 -2.90 -46.93 -26.14
CA ASP A 825 -3.77 -46.86 -27.31
C ASP A 825 -3.04 -46.44 -28.59
N SER A 826 -2.05 -45.54 -28.48
CA SER A 826 -1.32 -45.02 -29.65
C SER A 826 0.11 -44.64 -29.34
N THR A 827 0.97 -44.71 -30.35
CA THR A 827 2.37 -44.23 -30.31
C THR A 827 2.66 -43.15 -31.37
N GLU A 828 1.62 -42.64 -32.04
CA GLU A 828 1.76 -41.52 -32.97
C GLU A 828 1.99 -40.20 -32.21
N GLN A 829 2.67 -39.23 -32.82
CA GLN A 829 2.86 -37.91 -32.18
C GLN A 829 1.53 -37.17 -31.99
N ASN A 830 0.65 -37.18 -33.00
CA ASN A 830 -0.62 -36.45 -32.99
C ASN A 830 -1.79 -37.41 -33.32
N PRO A 831 -2.16 -38.32 -32.40
CA PRO A 831 -3.16 -39.33 -32.69
C PRO A 831 -4.58 -38.75 -32.73
N SER A 832 -5.47 -39.43 -33.47
CA SER A 832 -6.92 -39.22 -33.40
C SER A 832 -7.55 -40.40 -32.67
N HIS A 833 -8.47 -40.13 -31.74
CA HIS A 833 -9.18 -41.16 -30.98
C HIS A 833 -10.69 -40.99 -31.09
N ILE A 834 -11.42 -42.09 -31.20
CA ILE A 834 -12.88 -42.10 -31.26
C ILE A 834 -13.43 -42.68 -29.97
N TYR A 835 -14.05 -41.84 -29.15
CA TYR A 835 -14.73 -42.28 -27.94
C TYR A 835 -16.09 -42.88 -28.27
N GLY A 836 -16.11 -44.21 -28.26
CA GLY A 836 -17.22 -45.05 -28.70
C GLY A 836 -18.34 -45.27 -27.68
N ASN A 837 -18.30 -44.67 -26.50
CA ASN A 837 -19.42 -44.70 -25.55
C ASN A 837 -19.58 -43.34 -24.84
N PRO A 838 -20.80 -42.98 -24.40
CA PRO A 838 -20.97 -41.84 -23.50
C PRO A 838 -20.26 -42.05 -22.16
N GLY A 839 -19.58 -41.02 -21.65
CA GLY A 839 -18.77 -41.10 -20.44
C GLY A 839 -17.75 -39.98 -20.30
N ALA A 840 -17.09 -39.92 -19.14
CA ALA A 840 -15.94 -39.06 -18.91
C ALA A 840 -14.66 -39.90 -18.99
N TYR A 841 -13.71 -39.48 -19.83
CA TYR A 841 -12.46 -40.19 -20.09
C TYR A 841 -11.26 -39.34 -19.65
N SER A 842 -10.26 -40.01 -19.08
CA SER A 842 -8.95 -39.42 -18.83
C SER A 842 -8.07 -39.69 -20.05
N ALA A 843 -7.22 -38.73 -20.41
CA ALA A 843 -6.19 -38.94 -21.41
C ALA A 843 -4.82 -38.71 -20.77
N SER A 844 -3.82 -39.47 -21.19
CA SER A 844 -2.47 -39.46 -20.65
C SER A 844 -1.47 -39.63 -21.79
N LEU A 845 -0.47 -38.74 -21.83
CA LEU A 845 0.66 -38.84 -22.74
C LEU A 845 1.92 -39.10 -21.94
N THR A 846 2.61 -40.20 -22.24
CA THR A 846 3.98 -40.44 -21.79
C THR A 846 4.95 -40.24 -22.94
N VAL A 847 5.97 -39.41 -22.72
CA VAL A 847 7.07 -39.21 -23.69
C VAL A 847 8.40 -39.71 -23.15
N SER A 848 9.27 -40.20 -24.02
CA SER A 848 10.60 -40.69 -23.65
C SER A 848 11.65 -40.40 -24.71
N ASP A 849 12.83 -39.92 -24.30
CA ASP A 849 14.02 -39.74 -25.15
C ASP A 849 14.97 -40.96 -25.09
N GLY A 850 14.55 -42.05 -24.44
CA GLY A 850 15.33 -43.26 -24.22
C GLY A 850 16.19 -43.26 -22.94
N LEU A 851 16.40 -42.10 -22.31
CA LEU A 851 17.10 -41.96 -21.03
C LEU A 851 16.18 -41.39 -19.94
N ARG A 852 15.30 -40.47 -20.31
CA ARG A 852 14.37 -39.73 -19.46
C ARG A 852 12.96 -39.98 -20.00
N PHE A 853 11.97 -39.94 -19.12
CA PHE A 853 10.55 -39.98 -19.49
C PHE A 853 9.77 -39.00 -18.62
N ASP A 854 8.65 -38.51 -19.15
CA ASP A 854 7.67 -37.73 -18.41
C ASP A 854 6.25 -38.11 -18.85
N THR A 855 5.28 -37.93 -17.94
CA THR A 855 3.87 -38.29 -18.18
C THR A 855 2.96 -37.14 -17.77
N TYR A 856 2.08 -36.74 -18.69
CA TYR A 856 1.05 -35.72 -18.44
C TYR A 856 -0.35 -36.32 -18.60
N THR A 857 -1.19 -36.20 -17.57
CA THR A 857 -2.54 -36.80 -17.52
C THR A 857 -3.58 -35.70 -17.24
N MET A 858 -4.63 -35.65 -18.06
CA MET A 858 -5.83 -34.84 -17.81
C MET A 858 -6.99 -35.74 -17.38
N GLU A 859 -7.28 -35.76 -16.08
CA GLU A 859 -8.28 -36.64 -15.46
C GLU A 859 -9.73 -36.25 -15.80
N GLY A 860 -10.50 -37.18 -16.37
CA GLY A 860 -11.94 -37.01 -16.68
C GLY A 860 -12.24 -35.83 -17.62
N TYR A 861 -11.26 -35.39 -18.41
CA TYR A 861 -11.30 -34.14 -19.16
C TYR A 861 -12.14 -34.22 -20.44
N ILE A 862 -12.25 -35.40 -21.06
CA ILE A 862 -13.07 -35.61 -22.26
C ILE A 862 -14.47 -36.09 -21.85
N ASN A 863 -15.51 -35.32 -22.19
CA ASN A 863 -16.91 -35.64 -21.86
C ASN A 863 -17.74 -35.99 -23.11
N VAL A 864 -18.13 -37.25 -23.22
CA VAL A 864 -18.98 -37.75 -24.31
C VAL A 864 -20.43 -37.85 -23.83
N GLY A 865 -21.31 -37.06 -24.43
CA GLY A 865 -22.72 -36.97 -24.09
C GLY A 865 -23.59 -38.13 -24.60
N ASN A 866 -24.69 -38.37 -23.88
CA ASN A 866 -25.80 -39.25 -24.25
C ASN A 866 -26.96 -38.43 -24.88
N THR A 867 -27.73 -39.02 -25.80
CA THR A 867 -28.92 -38.40 -26.43
C THR A 867 -30.19 -39.09 -25.96
N ALA A 868 -31.32 -38.37 -25.93
CA ALA A 868 -32.61 -38.95 -25.56
C ALA A 868 -33.19 -39.79 -26.70
N PRO A 869 -33.91 -40.89 -26.39
CA PRO A 869 -34.74 -41.59 -27.37
C PRO A 869 -35.78 -40.65 -27.99
N VAL A 870 -36.22 -40.93 -29.22
CA VAL A 870 -37.23 -40.15 -29.95
C VAL A 870 -38.44 -41.01 -30.33
N VAL A 871 -39.62 -40.37 -30.43
CA VAL A 871 -40.80 -40.99 -31.06
C VAL A 871 -40.60 -40.97 -32.57
N SER A 872 -40.37 -42.14 -33.15
CA SER A 872 -40.13 -42.32 -34.58
C SER A 872 -41.44 -42.45 -35.35
N LEU A 873 -42.45 -43.06 -34.74
CA LEU A 873 -43.79 -43.18 -35.29
C LEU A 873 -44.81 -43.09 -34.15
N PRO A 874 -45.80 -42.19 -34.22
CA PRO A 874 -46.84 -42.12 -33.20
C PRO A 874 -47.65 -43.43 -33.11
N LEU A 875 -48.01 -43.84 -31.89
CA LEU A 875 -48.92 -44.95 -31.62
C LEU A 875 -50.34 -44.57 -32.07
N PRO A 876 -51.02 -45.42 -32.85
CA PRO A 876 -52.34 -45.10 -33.39
C PRO A 876 -53.45 -45.30 -32.36
N ASP A 877 -54.45 -44.43 -32.37
CA ASP A 877 -55.71 -44.64 -31.65
C ASP A 877 -56.41 -45.93 -32.12
N LEU A 878 -57.03 -46.65 -31.19
CA LEU A 878 -57.69 -47.94 -31.44
C LEU A 878 -59.18 -47.88 -31.12
N ASN A 879 -59.99 -48.63 -31.89
CA ASN A 879 -61.41 -48.82 -31.62
C ASN A 879 -61.76 -50.31 -31.71
N LEU A 880 -62.09 -50.93 -30.58
CA LEU A 880 -62.31 -52.38 -30.46
C LEU A 880 -63.71 -52.65 -29.86
N PRO A 881 -64.38 -53.77 -30.17
CA PRO A 881 -65.61 -54.17 -29.49
C PRO A 881 -65.31 -54.59 -28.04
N GLU A 882 -66.28 -54.50 -27.13
CA GLU A 882 -66.14 -55.12 -25.80
C GLU A 882 -65.91 -56.64 -25.91
N ASP A 883 -65.29 -57.21 -24.89
CA ASP A 883 -64.82 -58.60 -24.86
C ASP A 883 -63.83 -59.01 -25.98
N PHE A 884 -63.14 -58.04 -26.58
CA PHE A 884 -62.08 -58.34 -27.54
C PHE A 884 -61.00 -59.23 -26.89
N GLY A 885 -60.44 -60.17 -27.67
CA GLY A 885 -59.30 -60.97 -27.24
C GLY A 885 -58.04 -60.11 -26.99
N GLN A 886 -56.90 -60.74 -26.73
CA GLN A 886 -55.64 -60.00 -26.57
C GLN A 886 -55.31 -59.16 -27.81
N TYR A 887 -55.04 -57.87 -27.65
CA TYR A 887 -54.53 -56.98 -28.69
C TYR A 887 -53.05 -56.64 -28.42
N GLN A 888 -52.20 -56.73 -29.45
CA GLN A 888 -50.76 -56.53 -29.30
C GLN A 888 -50.26 -55.41 -30.22
N ILE A 889 -49.43 -54.53 -29.69
CA ILE A 889 -48.72 -53.47 -30.41
C ILE A 889 -47.22 -53.71 -30.23
N SER A 890 -46.48 -53.88 -31.32
CA SER A 890 -45.00 -53.87 -31.28
C SER A 890 -44.52 -52.42 -31.23
N LEU A 891 -43.57 -52.14 -30.33
CA LEU A 891 -43.01 -50.81 -30.06
C LEU A 891 -41.72 -50.53 -30.83
N ASP A 892 -41.12 -51.56 -31.45
CA ASP A 892 -39.80 -51.50 -32.12
C ASP A 892 -39.66 -50.42 -33.21
N ASN A 893 -40.77 -50.01 -33.84
CA ASN A 893 -40.76 -48.96 -34.87
C ASN A 893 -41.36 -47.63 -34.40
N HIS A 894 -41.87 -47.57 -33.16
CA HIS A 894 -42.50 -46.38 -32.59
C HIS A 894 -41.48 -45.51 -31.85
N PHE A 895 -40.43 -46.11 -31.31
CA PHE A 895 -39.35 -45.42 -30.62
C PHE A 895 -38.00 -45.84 -31.19
N SER A 896 -37.07 -44.90 -31.31
CA SER A 896 -35.69 -45.23 -31.65
C SER A 896 -34.73 -44.31 -30.91
N ASP A 897 -33.51 -44.78 -30.69
CA ASP A 897 -32.41 -43.94 -30.21
C ASP A 897 -31.21 -44.14 -31.12
N ILE A 898 -30.51 -43.04 -31.40
CA ILE A 898 -29.35 -43.03 -32.29
C ILE A 898 -28.12 -43.67 -31.63
N ASN A 899 -28.08 -43.77 -30.29
CA ASN A 899 -26.91 -44.27 -29.56
C ASN A 899 -27.16 -45.50 -28.66
N SER A 900 -28.39 -46.03 -28.56
CA SER A 900 -28.71 -47.17 -27.67
C SER A 900 -29.65 -48.20 -28.32
N ASN A 901 -29.29 -49.49 -28.25
CA ASN A 901 -30.15 -50.64 -28.59
C ASN A 901 -29.88 -51.77 -27.56
N PRO A 902 -30.84 -52.23 -26.74
CA PRO A 902 -32.30 -52.04 -26.76
C PRO A 902 -32.86 -51.00 -25.77
N LEU A 903 -33.98 -50.37 -26.11
CA LEU A 903 -34.75 -49.47 -25.23
C LEU A 903 -35.51 -50.24 -24.14
N GLU A 904 -35.62 -49.65 -22.93
CA GLU A 904 -36.48 -50.12 -21.84
C GLU A 904 -37.87 -49.45 -21.97
N TYR A 905 -38.96 -50.24 -22.04
CA TYR A 905 -40.34 -49.73 -22.17
C TYR A 905 -41.17 -49.87 -20.89
N SER A 906 -42.06 -48.91 -20.64
CA SER A 906 -43.06 -48.94 -19.57
C SER A 906 -44.37 -48.29 -20.03
N PHE A 907 -45.47 -48.50 -19.30
CA PHE A 907 -46.76 -47.90 -19.63
C PHE A 907 -47.53 -47.42 -18.40
N SER A 908 -48.48 -46.52 -18.63
CA SER A 908 -49.49 -46.11 -17.66
C SER A 908 -50.86 -46.02 -18.31
N LEU A 909 -51.90 -46.33 -17.54
CA LEU A 909 -53.31 -46.23 -17.93
C LEU A 909 -53.97 -45.13 -17.10
N ASP A 910 -54.85 -44.35 -17.73
CA ASP A 910 -55.62 -43.31 -17.04
C ASP A 910 -56.96 -43.81 -16.46
N SER A 911 -57.39 -45.03 -16.83
CA SER A 911 -58.57 -45.71 -16.29
C SER A 911 -58.41 -47.23 -16.32
N ASN A 912 -59.21 -47.94 -15.51
CA ASN A 912 -59.16 -49.40 -15.36
C ASN A 912 -60.10 -50.14 -16.34
N LEU A 913 -60.35 -49.61 -17.55
CA LEU A 913 -61.24 -50.24 -18.54
C LEU A 913 -60.61 -51.46 -19.24
N VAL A 914 -59.28 -51.51 -19.28
CA VAL A 914 -58.48 -52.62 -19.82
C VAL A 914 -57.39 -53.00 -18.84
N SER A 915 -56.80 -54.18 -19.03
CA SER A 915 -55.49 -54.51 -18.45
C SER A 915 -54.44 -54.49 -19.55
N ALA A 916 -53.23 -53.99 -19.25
CA ALA A 916 -52.13 -54.02 -20.19
C ALA A 916 -50.85 -54.56 -19.53
N THR A 917 -49.94 -55.09 -20.35
CA THR A 917 -48.61 -55.56 -19.94
C THR A 917 -47.63 -55.25 -21.06
N ILE A 918 -46.37 -54.97 -20.71
CA ILE A 918 -45.27 -54.87 -21.69
C ILE A 918 -44.30 -56.01 -21.41
N ASN A 919 -43.96 -56.77 -22.45
CA ASN A 919 -42.88 -57.74 -22.43
C ASN A 919 -41.90 -57.42 -23.56
N GLN A 920 -40.66 -57.07 -23.21
CA GLN A 920 -39.66 -56.53 -24.14
C GLN A 920 -40.23 -55.34 -24.93
N ASP A 921 -40.48 -55.51 -26.22
CA ASP A 921 -40.96 -54.51 -27.17
C ASP A 921 -42.46 -54.61 -27.47
N VAL A 922 -43.22 -55.53 -26.86
CA VAL A 922 -44.64 -55.73 -27.19
C VAL A 922 -45.55 -55.28 -26.05
N LEU A 923 -46.36 -54.25 -26.32
CA LEU A 923 -47.50 -53.87 -25.49
C LEU A 923 -48.68 -54.79 -25.78
N THR A 924 -49.10 -55.54 -24.77
CA THR A 924 -50.27 -56.41 -24.78
C THR A 924 -51.40 -55.75 -24.00
N ILE A 925 -52.60 -55.68 -24.59
CA ILE A 925 -53.82 -55.12 -23.99
C ILE A 925 -54.89 -56.22 -23.98
N ASN A 926 -55.57 -56.41 -22.85
CA ASN A 926 -56.69 -57.34 -22.70
C ASN A 926 -57.95 -56.59 -22.26
N SER A 927 -59.08 -56.96 -22.85
CA SER A 927 -60.40 -56.50 -22.41
C SER A 927 -60.72 -56.98 -21.00
N LEU A 928 -61.62 -56.25 -20.34
CA LEU A 928 -62.32 -56.68 -19.13
C LEU A 928 -63.78 -56.90 -19.49
N ALA A 929 -64.39 -57.95 -18.93
CA ALA A 929 -65.74 -58.39 -19.30
C ALA A 929 -66.77 -57.26 -19.16
N ASP A 930 -67.59 -57.07 -20.19
CA ASP A 930 -68.75 -56.16 -20.22
C ASP A 930 -68.40 -54.67 -19.93
N MET A 931 -67.13 -54.27 -20.15
CA MET A 931 -66.66 -52.90 -19.95
C MET A 931 -66.53 -52.14 -21.28
N ASN A 932 -67.18 -50.97 -21.38
CA ASN A 932 -67.09 -50.07 -22.53
C ASN A 932 -66.71 -48.63 -22.14
N GLY A 933 -66.18 -47.85 -23.09
CA GLY A 933 -65.67 -46.49 -22.86
C GLY A 933 -64.30 -46.23 -23.51
N ALA A 934 -63.68 -45.08 -23.23
CA ALA A 934 -62.37 -44.70 -23.76
C ALA A 934 -61.30 -44.64 -22.66
N VAL A 935 -60.10 -45.16 -22.94
CA VAL A 935 -58.92 -45.16 -22.06
C VAL A 935 -57.70 -44.63 -22.81
N ASN A 936 -56.90 -43.76 -22.18
CA ASN A 936 -55.60 -43.36 -22.72
C ASN A 936 -54.50 -44.26 -22.17
N ILE A 937 -53.66 -44.75 -23.08
CA ILE A 937 -52.48 -45.54 -22.76
C ILE A 937 -51.25 -44.73 -23.13
N THR A 938 -50.45 -44.36 -22.13
CA THR A 938 -49.16 -43.70 -22.34
C THR A 938 -48.05 -44.75 -22.27
N VAL A 939 -47.24 -44.85 -23.33
CA VAL A 939 -46.05 -45.70 -23.40
C VAL A 939 -44.82 -44.82 -23.29
N THR A 940 -43.89 -45.19 -22.40
CA THR A 940 -42.61 -44.50 -22.19
C THR A 940 -41.46 -45.41 -22.59
N ALA A 941 -40.59 -44.93 -23.49
CA ALA A 941 -39.35 -45.57 -23.89
C ALA A 941 -38.15 -44.85 -23.24
N SER A 942 -37.21 -45.59 -22.65
CA SER A 942 -35.99 -45.06 -22.02
C SER A 942 -34.75 -45.77 -22.57
N ASP A 943 -33.66 -45.03 -22.71
CA ASP A 943 -32.35 -45.53 -23.14
C ASP A 943 -31.66 -46.49 -22.15
N GLY A 944 -32.23 -46.66 -20.94
CA GLY A 944 -31.74 -47.58 -19.93
C GLY A 944 -30.37 -47.20 -19.33
N PHE A 945 -29.74 -46.09 -19.74
CA PHE A 945 -28.35 -45.76 -19.41
C PHE A 945 -28.11 -45.71 -17.90
N ARG A 946 -27.33 -46.66 -17.36
CA ARG A 946 -26.91 -46.70 -15.94
C ARG A 946 -25.45 -46.28 -15.90
N GLY A 947 -25.19 -45.02 -15.55
CA GLY A 947 -23.82 -44.50 -15.46
C GLY A 947 -22.90 -45.42 -14.66
N VAL A 948 -21.77 -45.78 -15.25
CA VAL A 948 -20.73 -46.58 -14.59
C VAL A 948 -20.12 -45.74 -13.46
N LYS A 949 -19.89 -46.37 -12.30
CA LYS A 949 -19.31 -45.75 -11.09
C LYS A 949 -17.97 -45.06 -11.37
N ARG A 950 -17.79 -43.80 -10.89
CA ARG A 950 -16.81 -43.47 -9.83
C ARG A 950 -16.83 -41.99 -9.37
N ASP A 951 -16.49 -41.87 -8.07
CA ASP A 951 -16.19 -40.75 -7.17
C ASP A 951 -17.25 -39.74 -6.70
N ALA A 952 -17.21 -39.46 -5.39
CA ALA A 952 -18.32 -38.99 -4.54
C ALA A 952 -18.56 -37.46 -4.53
N SER A 953 -18.16 -36.73 -5.57
CA SER A 953 -18.26 -35.26 -5.59
C SER A 953 -19.02 -34.67 -6.79
N SER A 954 -19.41 -35.44 -7.80
CA SER A 954 -20.31 -34.95 -8.86
C SER A 954 -21.76 -35.38 -8.58
N ARG A 955 -22.65 -34.40 -8.38
CA ARG A 955 -24.09 -34.65 -8.32
C ARG A 955 -24.59 -34.96 -9.73
N ASN A 956 -24.63 -36.25 -10.08
CA ASN A 956 -25.27 -36.71 -11.32
C ASN A 956 -26.78 -36.44 -11.25
N ALA A 957 -27.24 -35.50 -12.08
CA ALA A 957 -28.63 -35.50 -12.54
C ALA A 957 -28.82 -36.75 -13.43
N ASN A 958 -30.01 -37.36 -13.34
CA ASN A 958 -30.35 -38.63 -13.99
C ASN A 958 -29.93 -38.67 -15.48
N LEU A 959 -28.92 -39.48 -15.81
CA LEU A 959 -28.44 -39.72 -17.20
C LEU A 959 -29.37 -40.65 -18.01
N ARG A 960 -30.42 -41.19 -17.38
CA ARG A 960 -31.49 -41.93 -18.06
C ARG A 960 -32.40 -40.93 -18.76
N LEU A 961 -32.42 -40.94 -20.08
CA LEU A 961 -33.32 -40.12 -20.87
C LEU A 961 -34.48 -40.99 -21.37
N SER A 962 -35.65 -40.38 -21.52
CA SER A 962 -36.88 -41.07 -21.90
C SER A 962 -37.80 -40.18 -22.72
N VAL A 963 -38.57 -40.80 -23.58
CA VAL A 963 -39.64 -40.17 -24.36
C VAL A 963 -40.93 -40.95 -24.18
N SER A 964 -42.08 -40.29 -24.29
CA SER A 964 -43.38 -40.94 -24.15
C SER A 964 -44.30 -40.57 -25.31
N ASP A 965 -45.19 -41.50 -25.65
CA ASP A 965 -46.28 -41.29 -26.59
C ASP A 965 -47.59 -41.85 -26.02
N THR A 966 -48.72 -41.22 -26.36
CA THR A 966 -50.04 -41.55 -25.80
C THR A 966 -51.06 -41.74 -26.90
N PHE A 967 -51.81 -42.84 -26.84
CA PHE A 967 -52.92 -43.12 -27.75
C PHE A 967 -54.19 -43.49 -26.97
N THR A 968 -55.34 -43.30 -27.61
CA THR A 968 -56.67 -43.58 -27.05
C THR A 968 -57.16 -44.93 -27.56
N LEU A 969 -57.61 -45.81 -26.67
CA LEU A 969 -58.38 -47.00 -27.00
C LEU A 969 -59.85 -46.77 -26.62
N THR A 970 -60.74 -46.88 -27.61
CA THR A 970 -62.20 -46.84 -27.42
C THR A 970 -62.77 -48.26 -27.52
N ILE A 971 -63.58 -48.65 -26.55
CA ILE A 971 -64.27 -49.95 -26.48
C ILE A 971 -65.76 -49.74 -26.75
N THR A 972 -66.32 -50.46 -27.73
CA THR A 972 -67.70 -50.31 -28.22
C THR A 972 -68.64 -51.44 -27.76
N PRO A 973 -69.89 -51.15 -27.35
CA PRO A 973 -70.81 -52.16 -26.80
C PRO A 973 -71.37 -53.14 -27.84
N VAL A 974 -71.72 -54.37 -27.42
CA VAL A 974 -72.28 -55.51 -28.20
C VAL A 974 -73.47 -56.13 -27.45
N ASN A 975 -74.49 -56.65 -28.16
CA ASN A 975 -75.76 -57.16 -27.58
C ASN A 975 -75.71 -58.65 -27.18
N ASP A 976 -76.23 -59.00 -26.00
CA ASP A 976 -76.32 -60.37 -25.44
C ASP A 976 -77.64 -61.10 -25.73
N LEU A 977 -77.68 -62.43 -25.50
CA LEU A 977 -78.88 -63.27 -25.70
C LEU A 977 -79.65 -63.52 -24.37
N PRO A 978 -81.01 -63.58 -24.41
CA PRO A 978 -81.86 -63.84 -23.25
C PRO A 978 -81.77 -65.30 -22.77
N ILE A 979 -81.77 -65.52 -21.45
CA ILE A 979 -81.52 -66.82 -20.79
C ILE A 979 -82.75 -67.28 -19.96
N LEU A 980 -83.18 -68.54 -20.16
CA LEU A 980 -84.22 -69.20 -19.37
C LEU A 980 -83.72 -69.62 -17.98
N LEU A 981 -84.41 -69.20 -16.92
CA LEU A 981 -84.06 -69.58 -15.54
C LEU A 981 -85.00 -70.63 -14.94
N SER A 982 -86.33 -70.54 -15.14
CA SER A 982 -87.30 -71.53 -14.59
C SER A 982 -88.70 -71.47 -15.23
N TYR A 983 -89.54 -72.49 -15.01
CA TYR A 983 -90.95 -72.54 -15.44
C TYR A 983 -91.83 -73.44 -14.55
N ALA A 984 -93.16 -73.26 -14.57
CA ALA A 984 -94.15 -74.06 -13.85
C ALA A 984 -95.47 -74.24 -14.64
N PRO A 985 -96.21 -75.36 -14.50
CA PRO A 985 -95.91 -76.56 -13.72
C PRO A 985 -94.64 -77.27 -14.22
N ALA A 986 -93.92 -77.97 -13.32
CA ALA A 986 -92.70 -78.69 -13.71
C ALA A 986 -93.01 -79.88 -14.64
N ASP A 987 -94.17 -80.52 -14.45
CA ASP A 987 -94.63 -81.60 -15.32
C ASP A 987 -95.18 -81.03 -16.64
N THR A 988 -94.60 -81.46 -17.75
CA THR A 988 -94.98 -81.00 -19.10
C THR A 988 -96.13 -81.79 -19.72
N LEU A 989 -96.59 -82.87 -19.08
CA LEU A 989 -97.80 -83.62 -19.45
C LEU A 989 -98.75 -83.70 -18.25
N ILE A 990 -99.95 -83.16 -18.39
CA ILE A 990 -100.94 -83.04 -17.32
C ILE A 990 -102.23 -83.73 -17.76
N THR A 991 -102.88 -84.52 -16.91
CA THR A 991 -104.14 -85.23 -17.23
C THR A 991 -105.24 -84.80 -16.28
N ILE A 992 -106.43 -84.50 -16.80
CA ILE A 992 -107.58 -84.05 -16.02
C ILE A 992 -108.87 -84.77 -16.46
N ASP A 993 -109.76 -85.06 -15.51
CA ASP A 993 -111.01 -85.81 -15.70
C ASP A 993 -112.28 -84.99 -15.38
N ALA A 994 -112.10 -83.74 -14.95
CA ALA A 994 -113.14 -82.75 -14.74
C ALA A 994 -112.66 -81.36 -15.18
N ILE A 995 -113.59 -80.41 -15.30
CA ILE A 995 -113.26 -79.02 -15.66
C ILE A 995 -112.28 -78.44 -14.61
N GLN A 996 -111.04 -78.15 -15.04
CA GLN A 996 -109.99 -77.65 -14.16
C GLN A 996 -109.28 -76.44 -14.80
N THR A 997 -108.91 -75.46 -13.96
CA THR A 997 -108.07 -74.32 -14.34
C THR A 997 -106.64 -74.56 -13.91
N ILE A 998 -105.69 -74.44 -14.84
CA ILE A 998 -104.24 -74.59 -14.58
C ILE A 998 -103.55 -73.27 -14.96
N GLN A 999 -102.61 -72.84 -14.11
CA GLN A 999 -101.73 -71.70 -14.34
C GLN A 999 -100.33 -72.18 -14.76
N PHE A 1000 -99.80 -71.55 -15.79
CA PHE A 1000 -98.47 -71.74 -16.37
C PHE A 1000 -97.63 -70.48 -16.16
N SER A 1001 -96.33 -70.62 -15.93
CA SER A 1001 -95.40 -69.49 -15.75
C SER A 1001 -93.98 -69.81 -16.25
N ILE A 1002 -93.22 -68.78 -16.60
CA ILE A 1002 -91.82 -68.84 -17.08
C ILE A 1002 -91.00 -67.67 -16.50
N VAL A 1003 -89.69 -67.82 -16.28
CA VAL A 1003 -88.78 -66.76 -15.83
C VAL A 1003 -87.56 -66.72 -16.75
N VAL A 1004 -87.37 -65.60 -17.46
CA VAL A 1004 -86.27 -65.34 -18.40
C VAL A 1004 -85.59 -64.03 -18.00
N VAL A 1005 -84.26 -63.93 -18.14
CA VAL A 1005 -83.47 -62.71 -17.90
C VAL A 1005 -82.61 -62.37 -19.10
N ASP A 1006 -82.39 -61.07 -19.29
CA ASP A 1006 -81.49 -60.50 -20.30
C ASP A 1006 -80.84 -59.26 -19.66
N ILE A 1007 -79.53 -59.11 -19.83
CA ILE A 1007 -78.71 -58.13 -19.10
C ILE A 1007 -78.76 -56.73 -19.74
N ASP A 1008 -79.08 -56.65 -21.03
CA ASP A 1008 -79.04 -55.42 -21.81
C ASP A 1008 -80.35 -55.12 -22.56
N SER A 1009 -81.29 -56.07 -22.64
CA SER A 1009 -82.50 -55.96 -23.47
C SER A 1009 -83.82 -56.21 -22.71
N GLN A 1010 -84.92 -55.61 -23.19
CA GLN A 1010 -86.26 -55.71 -22.57
C GLN A 1010 -87.08 -56.88 -23.15
N LEU A 1011 -87.54 -57.80 -22.29
CA LEU A 1011 -88.22 -59.04 -22.69
C LEU A 1011 -89.72 -58.91 -23.00
N ASN A 1012 -90.18 -59.58 -24.07
CA ASN A 1012 -91.58 -59.72 -24.48
C ASN A 1012 -92.03 -61.20 -24.48
N TYR A 1013 -93.23 -61.49 -23.98
CA TYR A 1013 -93.79 -62.83 -23.82
C TYR A 1013 -94.98 -63.06 -24.77
N ALA A 1014 -95.04 -64.22 -25.42
CA ALA A 1014 -96.15 -64.63 -26.27
C ALA A 1014 -96.58 -66.06 -25.91
N TRP A 1015 -97.80 -66.21 -25.40
CA TRP A 1015 -98.38 -67.52 -25.07
C TRP A 1015 -99.22 -68.07 -26.20
N TYR A 1016 -99.27 -69.39 -26.34
CA TYR A 1016 -100.00 -70.13 -27.36
C TYR A 1016 -100.73 -71.30 -26.71
N LEU A 1017 -101.95 -71.55 -27.17
CA LEU A 1017 -102.73 -72.74 -26.82
C LEU A 1017 -103.13 -73.41 -28.13
N ASN A 1018 -102.74 -74.67 -28.31
CA ASN A 1018 -102.85 -75.44 -29.56
C ASN A 1018 -102.29 -74.67 -30.76
N ASN A 1019 -101.10 -74.07 -30.59
CA ASN A 1019 -100.41 -73.21 -31.57
C ASN A 1019 -101.16 -71.92 -31.97
N VAL A 1020 -102.22 -71.54 -31.26
CA VAL A 1020 -102.92 -70.26 -31.44
C VAL A 1020 -102.49 -69.28 -30.36
N THR A 1021 -101.97 -68.12 -30.78
CA THR A 1021 -101.51 -67.06 -29.87
C THR A 1021 -102.63 -66.58 -28.95
N GLN A 1022 -102.29 -66.39 -27.68
CA GLN A 1022 -103.14 -65.91 -26.62
C GLN A 1022 -102.78 -64.46 -26.28
N PRO A 1023 -103.75 -63.61 -25.91
CA PRO A 1023 -103.52 -62.21 -25.59
C PRO A 1023 -102.95 -62.03 -24.17
N ALA A 1024 -101.78 -62.61 -23.91
CA ALA A 1024 -101.03 -62.49 -22.66
C ALA A 1024 -99.57 -62.12 -22.98
N ASN A 1025 -99.14 -60.92 -22.59
CA ASN A 1025 -97.74 -60.47 -22.64
C ASN A 1025 -97.19 -60.33 -21.21
N SER A 1026 -97.19 -61.45 -20.51
CA SER A 1026 -96.70 -61.58 -19.14
C SER A 1026 -96.01 -62.93 -19.00
N ASN A 1027 -95.22 -63.07 -17.94
CA ASN A 1027 -94.51 -64.29 -17.62
C ASN A 1027 -95.41 -65.40 -17.04
N GLU A 1028 -96.72 -65.17 -16.93
CA GLU A 1028 -97.74 -66.12 -16.47
C GLU A 1028 -98.94 -66.17 -17.43
N PHE A 1029 -99.56 -67.35 -17.56
CA PHE A 1029 -100.75 -67.62 -18.36
C PHE A 1029 -101.64 -68.67 -17.69
N THR A 1030 -102.94 -68.43 -17.60
CA THR A 1030 -103.89 -69.35 -16.95
C THR A 1030 -104.99 -69.75 -17.93
N HIS A 1031 -105.31 -71.05 -17.99
CA HIS A 1031 -106.37 -71.57 -18.86
C HIS A 1031 -107.26 -72.60 -18.13
N GLN A 1032 -108.57 -72.54 -18.39
CA GLN A 1032 -109.54 -73.52 -17.91
C GLN A 1032 -109.89 -74.52 -19.01
N PHE A 1033 -109.59 -75.79 -18.77
CA PHE A 1033 -109.84 -76.87 -19.71
C PHE A 1033 -111.22 -77.47 -19.42
N ALA A 1034 -112.21 -77.05 -20.21
CA ALA A 1034 -113.62 -77.35 -19.97
C ALA A 1034 -114.24 -78.35 -20.97
N SER A 1035 -113.47 -78.85 -21.93
CA SER A 1035 -113.91 -79.85 -22.93
C SER A 1035 -112.87 -80.95 -23.11
N SER A 1036 -113.29 -82.11 -23.63
CA SER A 1036 -112.43 -83.26 -23.89
C SER A 1036 -111.49 -82.96 -25.05
N GLY A 1037 -110.22 -83.24 -24.89
CA GLY A 1037 -109.21 -83.02 -25.90
C GLY A 1037 -107.80 -83.02 -25.32
N THR A 1038 -106.80 -83.16 -26.20
CA THR A 1038 -105.41 -82.86 -25.87
C THR A 1038 -105.13 -81.41 -26.25
N TYR A 1039 -104.62 -80.64 -25.30
CA TYR A 1039 -104.27 -79.23 -25.45
C TYR A 1039 -102.75 -79.05 -25.31
N HIS A 1040 -102.10 -78.31 -26.19
CA HIS A 1040 -100.68 -77.97 -26.11
C HIS A 1040 -100.52 -76.49 -25.75
N ILE A 1041 -99.86 -76.19 -24.64
CA ILE A 1041 -99.56 -74.82 -24.22
C ILE A 1041 -98.10 -74.55 -24.57
N HIS A 1042 -97.81 -73.40 -25.16
CA HIS A 1042 -96.47 -72.99 -25.56
C HIS A 1042 -96.28 -71.53 -25.16
N VAL A 1043 -95.10 -71.14 -24.69
CA VAL A 1043 -94.70 -69.74 -24.52
C VAL A 1043 -93.40 -69.49 -25.26
N ALA A 1044 -93.32 -68.35 -25.93
CA ALA A 1044 -92.13 -67.82 -26.56
C ALA A 1044 -91.78 -66.45 -25.97
N VAL A 1045 -90.54 -66.26 -25.52
CA VAL A 1045 -90.03 -65.03 -24.91
C VAL A 1045 -88.92 -64.48 -25.78
N ASN A 1046 -89.07 -63.25 -26.28
CA ASN A 1046 -88.07 -62.58 -27.13
C ASN A 1046 -87.53 -61.30 -26.50
N ASP A 1047 -86.30 -60.95 -26.84
CA ASP A 1047 -85.59 -59.73 -26.44
C ASP A 1047 -85.81 -58.53 -27.39
N GLY A 1048 -86.49 -58.76 -28.52
CA GLY A 1048 -86.67 -57.76 -29.59
C GLY A 1048 -85.47 -57.59 -30.54
N ASN A 1049 -84.32 -58.21 -30.25
CA ASN A 1049 -83.07 -58.14 -31.02
C ASN A 1049 -82.64 -59.48 -31.63
N GLY A 1050 -83.47 -60.52 -31.51
CA GLY A 1050 -83.33 -61.80 -32.23
C GLY A 1050 -83.12 -63.00 -31.33
N GLY A 1051 -83.00 -62.81 -30.02
CA GLY A 1051 -83.01 -63.86 -29.02
C GLY A 1051 -84.43 -64.35 -28.72
N LEU A 1052 -84.57 -65.68 -28.63
CA LEU A 1052 -85.85 -66.35 -28.39
C LEU A 1052 -85.66 -67.54 -27.43
N VAL A 1053 -86.48 -67.58 -26.39
CA VAL A 1053 -86.57 -68.68 -25.42
C VAL A 1053 -87.99 -69.23 -25.41
N GLU A 1054 -88.16 -70.54 -25.53
CA GLU A 1054 -89.49 -71.18 -25.61
C GLU A 1054 -89.69 -72.29 -24.56
N GLN A 1055 -90.93 -72.48 -24.08
CA GLN A 1055 -91.31 -73.58 -23.18
C GLN A 1055 -92.71 -74.13 -23.52
N ASN A 1056 -92.88 -75.46 -23.43
CA ASN A 1056 -94.10 -76.18 -23.85
C ASN A 1056 -94.68 -77.10 -22.76
N TRP A 1057 -96.00 -77.25 -22.74
CA TRP A 1057 -96.79 -78.20 -21.93
C TRP A 1057 -97.89 -78.87 -22.77
N THR A 1058 -98.38 -80.03 -22.34
CA THR A 1058 -99.51 -80.76 -22.93
C THR A 1058 -100.51 -81.16 -21.84
N VAL A 1059 -101.79 -80.85 -22.00
CA VAL A 1059 -102.89 -81.16 -21.07
C VAL A 1059 -103.91 -82.07 -21.76
N GLN A 1060 -104.17 -83.25 -21.22
CA GLN A 1060 -105.17 -84.19 -21.73
C GLN A 1060 -106.44 -84.15 -20.86
N SER A 1061 -107.57 -83.78 -21.46
CA SER A 1061 -108.89 -83.62 -20.83
C SER A 1061 -109.91 -84.60 -21.41
N SER A 1062 -110.80 -85.17 -20.60
CA SER A 1062 -111.81 -86.18 -21.00
C SER A 1062 -113.28 -85.73 -20.80
N VAL A 1063 -113.55 -84.43 -20.84
CA VAL A 1063 -114.87 -83.82 -20.58
C VAL A 1063 -115.85 -83.82 -21.79
N ASP A 1064 -116.92 -84.61 -21.77
CA ASP A 1064 -117.88 -84.79 -22.91
C ASP A 1064 -118.93 -83.67 -23.13
N ASN A 1065 -119.12 -83.34 -24.44
CA ASN A 1065 -120.30 -82.83 -25.18
C ASN A 1065 -120.95 -81.47 -24.80
N GLU A 1066 -121.45 -80.63 -25.71
CA GLU A 1066 -121.50 -80.61 -27.18
C GLU A 1066 -121.98 -79.20 -27.62
N ASP A 1067 -121.64 -78.82 -28.86
CA ASP A 1067 -122.31 -77.85 -29.74
C ASP A 1067 -122.03 -76.33 -29.68
N ALA A 1068 -121.01 -75.96 -30.48
CA ALA A 1068 -121.03 -74.85 -31.44
C ALA A 1068 -122.19 -75.03 -32.47
N ILE A 1069 -122.68 -74.11 -33.32
CA ILE A 1069 -122.09 -73.23 -34.34
C ILE A 1069 -123.25 -72.35 -34.88
N GLU A 1070 -123.01 -71.09 -35.26
CA GLU A 1070 -123.40 -70.46 -36.55
C GLU A 1070 -123.68 -68.94 -36.50
N SER A 1071 -123.00 -68.28 -37.45
CA SER A 1071 -122.97 -66.85 -37.74
C SER A 1071 -124.34 -66.25 -38.03
N ALA A 1072 -124.67 -65.14 -37.37
CA ALA A 1072 -125.92 -64.43 -37.60
C ALA A 1072 -125.67 -63.09 -38.29
N SER A 1073 -125.77 -63.11 -39.62
CA SER A 1073 -126.05 -61.95 -40.48
C SER A 1073 -127.47 -61.38 -40.27
N VAL A 1074 -128.03 -61.53 -39.06
CA VAL A 1074 -129.42 -61.18 -38.73
C VAL A 1074 -129.48 -60.37 -37.44
N THR A 1075 -130.32 -59.34 -37.46
CA THR A 1075 -130.64 -58.56 -36.26
C THR A 1075 -131.64 -59.34 -35.41
N LYS A 1076 -131.25 -59.76 -34.20
CA LYS A 1076 -132.08 -60.58 -33.31
C LYS A 1076 -131.74 -60.30 -31.84
N LEU A 1077 -132.76 -60.26 -30.99
CA LEU A 1077 -132.60 -60.32 -29.54
C LEU A 1077 -132.54 -61.80 -29.10
N TRP A 1078 -131.41 -62.21 -28.54
CA TRP A 1078 -131.15 -63.58 -28.09
C TRP A 1078 -131.64 -63.80 -26.67
N ASN A 1079 -131.66 -65.08 -26.25
CA ASN A 1079 -132.09 -65.43 -24.91
C ASN A 1079 -131.13 -64.80 -23.88
N ASN A 1080 -131.71 -64.07 -22.93
CA ASN A 1080 -130.98 -63.40 -21.88
C ASN A 1080 -130.59 -64.41 -20.79
N TYR A 1081 -129.41 -64.28 -20.20
CA TYR A 1081 -128.92 -65.20 -19.16
C TYR A 1081 -128.10 -64.46 -18.09
N PRO A 1082 -128.28 -64.78 -16.79
CA PRO A 1082 -129.30 -65.68 -16.25
C PRO A 1082 -130.72 -65.11 -16.41
N ASN A 1083 -131.71 -65.96 -16.67
CA ASN A 1083 -133.12 -65.57 -16.73
C ASN A 1083 -133.99 -66.80 -16.37
N PRO A 1084 -134.52 -66.93 -15.14
CA PRO A 1084 -134.63 -65.87 -14.14
C PRO A 1084 -133.29 -65.45 -13.51
N PHE A 1085 -133.17 -64.19 -13.08
CA PHE A 1085 -131.96 -63.67 -12.40
C PHE A 1085 -132.25 -63.04 -11.05
N SER A 1086 -131.29 -63.11 -10.12
CA SER A 1086 -131.38 -62.47 -8.79
C SER A 1086 -130.65 -61.14 -8.71
N ALA A 1087 -129.41 -61.05 -9.23
CA ALA A 1087 -128.58 -59.84 -9.14
C ALA A 1087 -128.52 -59.05 -10.45
N TYR A 1088 -128.14 -59.70 -11.55
CA TYR A 1088 -128.12 -59.11 -12.89
C TYR A 1088 -128.39 -60.17 -13.96
N THR A 1089 -128.87 -59.73 -15.14
CA THR A 1089 -129.00 -60.56 -16.35
C THR A 1089 -128.19 -59.93 -17.46
N THR A 1090 -127.55 -60.77 -18.28
CA THR A 1090 -126.93 -60.33 -19.53
C THR A 1090 -127.93 -60.46 -20.66
N ILE A 1091 -128.10 -59.38 -21.39
CA ILE A 1091 -128.97 -59.25 -22.55
C ILE A 1091 -128.09 -59.32 -23.78
N ARG A 1092 -128.31 -60.33 -24.62
CA ARG A 1092 -127.52 -60.55 -25.83
C ARG A 1092 -128.38 -60.26 -27.05
N TYR A 1093 -127.85 -59.52 -28.01
CA TYR A 1093 -128.50 -59.30 -29.29
C TYR A 1093 -127.47 -59.27 -30.41
N SER A 1094 -127.80 -59.80 -31.57
CA SER A 1094 -126.99 -59.59 -32.78
C SER A 1094 -127.59 -58.46 -33.62
N LEU A 1095 -126.73 -57.72 -34.31
CA LEU A 1095 -127.12 -56.78 -35.35
C LEU A 1095 -126.58 -57.25 -36.69
N LYS A 1096 -127.42 -57.25 -37.72
CA LYS A 1096 -127.02 -57.56 -39.10
C LYS A 1096 -126.01 -56.55 -39.64
N SER A 1097 -126.21 -55.26 -39.37
CA SER A 1097 -125.34 -54.16 -39.81
C SER A 1097 -125.15 -53.13 -38.68
N THR A 1098 -124.05 -52.39 -38.72
CA THR A 1098 -123.75 -51.35 -37.73
C THR A 1098 -124.76 -50.21 -37.88
N GLY A 1099 -125.47 -49.85 -36.81
CA GLY A 1099 -126.54 -48.84 -36.86
C GLY A 1099 -127.09 -48.51 -35.47
N ILE A 1100 -127.99 -47.54 -35.39
CA ILE A 1100 -128.59 -47.12 -34.11
C ILE A 1100 -129.37 -48.30 -33.51
N ALA A 1101 -128.99 -48.71 -32.31
CA ALA A 1101 -129.72 -49.72 -31.55
C ALA A 1101 -130.13 -49.13 -30.20
N LYS A 1102 -131.41 -49.31 -29.87
CA LYS A 1102 -131.95 -48.90 -28.58
C LYS A 1102 -132.46 -50.11 -27.83
N VAL A 1103 -131.90 -50.38 -26.65
CA VAL A 1103 -132.27 -51.50 -25.79
C VAL A 1103 -132.89 -50.96 -24.51
N GLU A 1104 -134.18 -51.26 -24.30
CA GLU A 1104 -135.00 -50.71 -23.23
C GLU A 1104 -135.75 -51.81 -22.47
N VAL A 1105 -135.93 -51.61 -21.17
CA VAL A 1105 -136.67 -52.50 -20.27
C VAL A 1105 -137.99 -51.85 -19.87
N TYR A 1106 -139.05 -52.63 -19.83
CA TYR A 1106 -140.43 -52.26 -19.51
C TYR A 1106 -141.03 -53.24 -18.49
N ASN A 1107 -141.99 -52.81 -17.68
CA ASN A 1107 -142.74 -53.71 -16.80
C ASN A 1107 -143.90 -54.41 -17.55
N MET A 1108 -144.61 -55.35 -16.93
CA MET A 1108 -145.74 -56.07 -17.55
C MET A 1108 -146.96 -55.22 -17.90
N ARG A 1109 -147.05 -53.99 -17.37
CA ARG A 1109 -148.08 -53.02 -17.79
C ARG A 1109 -147.65 -52.22 -19.02
N GLY A 1110 -146.45 -52.46 -19.55
CA GLY A 1110 -145.88 -51.74 -20.69
C GLY A 1110 -145.27 -50.39 -20.32
N GLN A 1111 -145.07 -50.07 -19.04
CA GLN A 1111 -144.41 -48.83 -18.62
C GLN A 1111 -142.90 -48.95 -18.72
N PHE A 1112 -142.24 -47.92 -19.22
CA PHE A 1112 -140.78 -47.86 -19.37
C PHE A 1112 -140.08 -47.88 -18.00
N VAL A 1113 -139.06 -48.72 -17.87
CA VAL A 1113 -138.28 -48.91 -16.64
C VAL A 1113 -136.88 -48.31 -16.79
N ARG A 1114 -136.16 -48.67 -17.84
CA ARG A 1114 -134.77 -48.21 -18.07
C ARG A 1114 -134.35 -48.38 -19.53
N SER A 1115 -133.59 -47.44 -20.07
CA SER A 1115 -132.86 -47.59 -21.33
C SER A 1115 -131.44 -48.02 -21.00
N LEU A 1116 -131.05 -49.21 -21.43
CA LEU A 1116 -129.72 -49.78 -21.18
C LEU A 1116 -128.72 -49.33 -22.24
N TYR A 1117 -129.19 -49.07 -23.46
CA TYR A 1117 -128.38 -48.59 -24.56
C TYR A 1117 -129.23 -47.82 -25.56
N SER A 1118 -128.70 -46.75 -26.13
CA SER A 1118 -129.40 -45.92 -27.13
C SER A 1118 -128.39 -45.15 -27.98
N ASP A 1119 -127.58 -45.87 -28.76
CA ASP A 1119 -126.58 -45.28 -29.65
C ASP A 1119 -126.28 -46.21 -30.84
N ILE A 1120 -125.32 -45.88 -31.70
CA ILE A 1120 -124.85 -46.73 -32.80
C ILE A 1120 -124.13 -47.95 -32.22
N ALA A 1121 -124.61 -49.16 -32.51
CA ALA A 1121 -123.97 -50.43 -32.15
C ALA A 1121 -123.44 -51.15 -33.39
N LYS A 1122 -122.29 -51.82 -33.24
CA LYS A 1122 -121.59 -52.52 -34.33
C LYS A 1122 -122.33 -53.80 -34.74
N SER A 1123 -122.29 -54.14 -36.03
CA SER A 1123 -122.80 -55.43 -36.54
C SER A 1123 -122.13 -56.61 -35.86
N GLY A 1124 -122.85 -57.71 -35.65
CA GLY A 1124 -122.39 -58.89 -34.92
C GLY A 1124 -123.08 -59.03 -33.56
N MET A 1125 -122.61 -59.98 -32.76
CA MET A 1125 -123.17 -60.23 -31.42
C MET A 1125 -122.72 -59.14 -30.44
N ASN A 1126 -123.70 -58.50 -29.81
CA ASN A 1126 -123.52 -57.50 -28.76
C ASN A 1126 -124.16 -58.01 -27.46
N SER A 1127 -123.64 -57.57 -26.33
CA SER A 1127 -124.20 -57.91 -25.03
C SER A 1127 -124.17 -56.73 -24.06
N LEU A 1128 -125.25 -56.55 -23.32
CA LEU A 1128 -125.42 -55.54 -22.28
C LEU A 1128 -125.83 -56.20 -20.97
N VAL A 1129 -125.53 -55.61 -19.84
CA VAL A 1129 -125.93 -56.14 -18.52
C VAL A 1129 -127.01 -55.25 -17.92
N TRP A 1130 -128.07 -55.87 -17.38
CA TRP A 1130 -129.04 -55.18 -16.54
C TRP A 1130 -128.98 -55.71 -15.11
N ASP A 1131 -128.79 -54.80 -14.16
CA ASP A 1131 -128.69 -55.01 -12.71
C ASP A 1131 -130.04 -55.04 -11.99
N GLY A 1132 -131.16 -55.07 -12.73
CA GLY A 1132 -132.49 -55.06 -12.15
C GLY A 1132 -132.86 -53.74 -11.46
N ARG A 1133 -132.26 -52.61 -11.86
CA ARG A 1133 -132.60 -51.26 -11.37
C ARG A 1133 -133.26 -50.39 -12.45
N ASP A 1134 -134.10 -49.44 -12.05
CA ASP A 1134 -134.74 -48.48 -12.96
C ASP A 1134 -133.77 -47.38 -13.43
N GLN A 1135 -134.23 -46.47 -14.30
CA GLN A 1135 -133.41 -45.38 -14.85
C GLN A 1135 -132.84 -44.44 -13.78
N GLN A 1136 -133.48 -44.35 -12.61
CA GLN A 1136 -133.00 -43.56 -11.46
C GLN A 1136 -132.07 -44.37 -10.53
N GLY A 1137 -131.77 -45.63 -10.87
CA GLY A 1137 -130.86 -46.51 -10.11
C GLY A 1137 -131.51 -47.23 -8.93
N ASN A 1138 -132.84 -47.15 -8.74
CA ASN A 1138 -133.54 -47.82 -7.66
C ASN A 1138 -133.82 -49.29 -8.02
N LYS A 1139 -133.81 -50.19 -7.02
CA LYS A 1139 -134.12 -51.61 -7.26
C LYS A 1139 -135.56 -51.77 -7.75
N THR A 1140 -135.74 -52.42 -8.89
CA THR A 1140 -137.08 -52.74 -9.40
C THR A 1140 -137.66 -53.94 -8.65
N ALA A 1141 -138.99 -54.01 -8.58
CA ALA A 1141 -139.71 -55.09 -7.91
C ALA A 1141 -139.39 -56.46 -8.54
N ASP A 1142 -139.43 -57.52 -7.75
CA ASP A 1142 -139.26 -58.88 -8.26
C ASP A 1142 -140.48 -59.25 -9.12
N GLY A 1143 -140.24 -59.92 -10.25
CA GLY A 1143 -141.31 -60.25 -11.20
C GLY A 1143 -140.89 -60.16 -12.66
N LEU A 1144 -141.89 -60.24 -13.54
CA LEU A 1144 -141.67 -60.27 -14.99
C LEU A 1144 -141.50 -58.86 -15.56
N TYR A 1145 -140.54 -58.73 -16.46
CA TYR A 1145 -140.22 -57.54 -17.24
C TYR A 1145 -140.14 -57.92 -18.73
N LEU A 1146 -140.24 -56.92 -19.59
CA LEU A 1146 -140.07 -57.03 -21.03
C LEU A 1146 -138.85 -56.22 -21.43
N ILE A 1147 -137.96 -56.80 -22.20
CA ILE A 1147 -136.89 -56.09 -22.87
C ILE A 1147 -137.21 -55.92 -24.34
N LYS A 1148 -136.95 -54.73 -24.86
CA LYS A 1148 -137.26 -54.30 -26.21
C LYS A 1148 -135.99 -53.75 -26.86
N LEU A 1149 -135.54 -54.40 -27.93
CA LEU A 1149 -134.51 -53.93 -28.84
C LEU A 1149 -135.19 -53.25 -30.03
N VAL A 1150 -134.89 -51.98 -30.28
CA VAL A 1150 -135.37 -51.20 -31.42
C VAL A 1150 -134.18 -50.84 -32.30
N THR A 1151 -134.25 -51.21 -33.56
CA THR A 1151 -133.23 -50.92 -34.58
C THR A 1151 -133.91 -50.49 -35.88
N PRO A 1152 -133.18 -49.93 -36.86
CA PRO A 1152 -133.71 -49.68 -38.20
C PRO A 1152 -134.29 -50.93 -38.87
N ASP A 1153 -133.77 -52.13 -38.55
CA ASP A 1153 -134.23 -53.40 -39.10
C ASP A 1153 -135.52 -53.94 -38.45
N GLY A 1154 -135.92 -53.39 -37.29
CA GLY A 1154 -137.14 -53.80 -36.60
C GLY A 1154 -137.10 -53.65 -35.09
N THR A 1155 -138.20 -54.04 -34.44
CA THR A 1155 -138.33 -54.06 -32.99
C THR A 1155 -138.54 -55.49 -32.48
N PHE A 1156 -137.70 -55.93 -31.55
CA PHE A 1156 -137.69 -57.28 -31.00
C PHE A 1156 -137.89 -57.24 -29.48
N VAL A 1157 -138.76 -58.08 -28.94
CA VAL A 1157 -139.10 -58.08 -27.50
C VAL A 1157 -138.90 -59.46 -26.88
N ALA A 1158 -138.30 -59.51 -25.68
CA ALA A 1158 -138.15 -60.73 -24.89
C ALA A 1158 -138.57 -60.52 -23.43
N LYS A 1159 -138.96 -61.58 -22.72
CA LYS A 1159 -139.34 -61.53 -21.30
C LYS A 1159 -138.13 -61.77 -20.39
N LEU A 1160 -138.08 -61.08 -19.27
CA LEU A 1160 -137.10 -61.24 -18.19
C LEU A 1160 -137.85 -61.51 -16.89
N LEU A 1161 -137.41 -62.48 -16.10
CA LEU A 1161 -137.94 -62.76 -14.76
C LEU A 1161 -136.86 -62.42 -13.73
N LYS A 1162 -137.10 -61.38 -12.93
CA LYS A 1162 -136.24 -61.06 -11.79
C LYS A 1162 -136.76 -61.81 -10.56
N LEU A 1163 -135.92 -62.67 -9.99
CA LEU A 1163 -136.17 -63.34 -8.71
C LEU A 1163 -135.73 -62.41 -7.57
N LYS A 1164 -136.34 -62.62 -6.42
CA LYS A 1164 -135.98 -61.93 -5.18
C LYS A 1164 -134.50 -62.12 -4.91
N SER A 1165 -133.74 -61.01 -4.93
CA SER A 1165 -132.30 -61.01 -4.66
C SER A 1165 -132.02 -61.45 -3.24
#